data_AF-A0A0A1FGW5-F1
#
_entry.id   AF-A0A0A1FGW5-F1
#
_cell.length_a   1.000
_cell.length_b   1.000
_cell.length_c   1.000
_cell.angle_alpha   90.00
_cell.angle_beta   90.00
_cell.angle_gamma   90.00
#
_symmetry.space_group_name_H-M   'P 1'
#
loop_
_entity.id
_entity.type
_entity.pdbx_description
1 polymer ?
#
loop_
_entity_poly.entity_id
_entity_poly.type
_entity_poly.pdbx_seq_one_letter_code
_entity_poly.pdbx_strand_id
1 'polypeptide(L)'
;MTNMATSLPRLTPAEKALVHKFNTNPDWTHDTLLAKLKTLLQVVIKVELSTIPIYLYSYYSLDRTVGNANPPSVTNYSATALFANQAGGRIMSVAVEEMLHMSLSSNILYSVGGCPQLYLNAPSNYPTNLLDHATDGPDGNPLLIPLAPFSFAQLWQFLEIEYPETSDAIPEDNNWQTLGQVYAYIRCLIVCDKLVDADFNHGARAQQIQPSNYSSGNIDAVFPAANFNASNPPAQAGSAASQAQYANASDSHAGRAQLLTIQDKKSALHAIDTVTEQGEGSNSVQWDDPKKLELSHYYKFLTLQSQLQGYPSASQPLAAQPAPPAAAAMQFSASDLSAVVFNFPSNPKTADYPPCLLTKNPNSPANPQDISNFCNGLFQYMLILSETIFLVPSQEQKRYFNQALHLSMIWILDKLVQQMAKLSIDGGQFAGKNFAPTFENYNLGTRDQAYANLVALGNKMAISSPSFAWLPQDYITNSKGVSLPDVSSYWSSATPSTPLKNNPYANVPKFPANPPVGAFDPHTCMGLNSCKGQDRFGPAGHLDQQGQMVQNACAGQGYCSSTADHSCRVLNNCKYQGGCGLYGDAEEQNNPGGNACQSLGSCATPINAERFSTDGPNQGLGVWLRARQVFLEKRWPAIARAHGLDPTKLPGPPHPELFANGPTFAWFTESGVGVTACGSSGMSGAGSCAA
;
A
#
# COMPACT_ATOMS: atom_id res chain seq x y z
N MET A 1 15.26 -7.51 18.35
CA MET A 1 16.29 -6.47 18.12
C MET A 1 17.28 -7.03 17.11
N THR A 2 17.53 -6.31 16.03
CA THR A 2 18.39 -6.74 14.91
C THR A 2 19.27 -5.55 14.49
N ASN A 3 20.49 -5.81 14.03
CA ASN A 3 21.56 -4.81 14.02
C ASN A 3 21.30 -3.63 13.07
N MET A 4 21.12 -2.42 13.63
CA MET A 4 21.21 -1.13 12.92
C MET A 4 22.67 -0.76 12.59
N ALA A 5 23.37 -1.69 11.91
CA ALA A 5 24.78 -1.61 11.53
C ALA A 5 24.94 -1.54 10.00
N THR A 6 24.24 -0.60 9.38
CA THR A 6 24.71 0.04 8.14
C THR A 6 25.48 1.30 8.53
N SER A 7 26.57 1.61 7.85
CA SER A 7 27.15 2.95 7.87
C SER A 7 26.44 3.80 6.83
N LEU A 8 25.93 4.96 7.22
CA LEU A 8 25.45 5.99 6.29
C LEU A 8 26.52 6.28 5.21
N PRO A 9 26.13 6.58 3.97
CA PRO A 9 27.05 7.01 2.91
C PRO A 9 27.90 8.22 3.34
N ARG A 10 29.13 8.25 2.83
CA ARG A 10 30.08 9.34 3.11
C ARG A 10 29.68 10.57 2.30
N LEU A 11 29.62 11.72 2.95
CA LEU A 11 29.31 12.99 2.28
C LEU A 11 30.22 13.23 1.06
N THR A 12 29.67 13.80 -0.02
CA THR A 12 30.42 14.28 -1.20
C THR A 12 31.35 15.46 -0.84
N PRO A 13 32.24 15.91 -1.74
CA PRO A 13 32.99 17.16 -1.54
C PRO A 13 32.08 18.40 -1.43
N ALA A 14 30.99 18.45 -2.20
CA ALA A 14 30.03 19.56 -2.19
C ALA A 14 29.23 19.61 -0.88
N GLU A 15 28.70 18.47 -0.42
CA GLU A 15 28.02 18.36 0.87
C GLU A 15 28.93 18.81 2.04
N LYS A 16 30.20 18.38 2.05
CA LYS A 16 31.16 18.81 3.08
C LYS A 16 31.39 20.32 3.08
N ALA A 17 31.44 20.95 1.90
CA ALA A 17 31.58 22.41 1.79
C ALA A 17 30.33 23.14 2.31
N LEU A 18 29.13 22.60 2.05
CA LEU A 18 27.86 23.15 2.54
C LEU A 18 27.71 22.99 4.07
N VAL A 19 28.03 21.81 4.63
CA VAL A 19 28.07 21.59 6.09
C VAL A 19 29.08 22.53 6.75
N HIS A 20 30.27 22.73 6.15
CA HIS A 20 31.25 23.69 6.64
C HIS A 20 30.72 25.14 6.62
N LYS A 21 29.99 25.54 5.57
CA LYS A 21 29.32 26.86 5.48
C LYS A 21 28.27 27.06 6.57
N PHE A 22 27.43 26.05 6.86
CA PHE A 22 26.47 26.09 7.97
C PHE A 22 27.16 26.19 9.33
N ASN A 23 28.22 25.41 9.55
CA ASN A 23 28.99 25.43 10.80
C ASN A 23 29.70 26.77 11.04
N THR A 24 30.31 27.37 10.01
CA THR A 24 31.22 28.52 10.18
C THR A 24 30.60 29.90 10.03
N ASN A 25 29.57 30.08 9.19
CA ASN A 25 28.91 31.39 9.08
C ASN A 25 28.07 31.67 10.35
N PRO A 26 28.24 32.83 11.03
CA PRO A 26 27.37 33.23 12.14
C PRO A 26 25.89 33.40 11.79
N ASP A 27 25.54 33.73 10.53
CA ASP A 27 24.14 33.93 10.10
C ASP A 27 23.28 32.66 10.28
N TRP A 28 23.91 31.48 10.12
CA TRP A 28 23.28 30.19 10.36
C TRP A 28 23.28 29.85 11.85
N THR A 29 22.29 30.37 12.58
CA THR A 29 22.00 29.95 13.97
C THR A 29 21.26 28.60 13.99
N HIS A 30 21.20 27.94 15.16
CA HIS A 30 20.35 26.76 15.39
C HIS A 30 18.91 27.00 14.92
N ASP A 31 18.27 28.09 15.36
CA ASP A 31 16.90 28.44 14.98
C ASP A 31 16.72 28.57 13.46
N THR A 32 17.65 29.23 12.76
CA THR A 32 17.56 29.42 11.30
C THR A 32 17.72 28.11 10.53
N LEU A 33 18.61 27.22 10.98
CA LEU A 33 18.83 25.90 10.38
C LEU A 33 17.63 24.99 10.63
N LEU A 34 17.09 24.98 11.86
CA LEU A 34 15.91 24.22 12.22
C LEU A 34 14.64 24.71 11.50
N ALA A 35 14.50 26.03 11.31
CA ALA A 35 13.44 26.62 10.51
C ALA A 35 13.56 26.24 9.03
N LYS A 36 14.75 26.38 8.42
CA LYS A 36 15.00 26.00 7.02
C LYS A 36 14.80 24.50 6.78
N LEU A 37 15.19 23.65 7.74
CA LEU A 37 14.92 22.21 7.71
C LEU A 37 13.42 21.92 7.70
N LYS A 38 12.63 22.57 8.57
CA LYS A 38 11.15 22.44 8.57
C LYS A 38 10.52 22.90 7.26
N THR A 39 10.99 24.02 6.69
CA THR A 39 10.53 24.50 5.40
C THR A 39 10.83 23.51 4.28
N LEU A 40 12.08 23.04 4.15
CA LEU A 40 12.47 22.10 3.08
C LEU A 40 11.78 20.75 3.21
N LEU A 41 11.63 20.20 4.42
CA LEU A 41 10.86 18.98 4.62
C LEU A 41 9.41 19.15 4.16
N GLN A 42 8.79 20.30 4.41
CA GLN A 42 7.45 20.61 3.90
C GLN A 42 7.41 20.94 2.39
N VAL A 43 8.54 21.28 1.75
CA VAL A 43 8.66 21.36 0.28
C VAL A 43 8.68 19.95 -0.30
N VAL A 44 9.62 19.08 0.10
CA VAL A 44 9.73 17.73 -0.47
C VAL A 44 8.47 16.87 -0.20
N ILE A 45 7.80 17.01 0.95
CA ILE A 45 6.48 16.38 1.19
C ILE A 45 5.44 16.76 0.11
N LYS A 46 5.53 17.95 -0.50
CA LYS A 46 4.66 18.35 -1.61
C LYS A 46 5.17 17.87 -2.97
N VAL A 47 6.46 17.61 -3.10
CA VAL A 47 7.06 17.04 -4.32
C VAL A 47 6.57 15.60 -4.48
N GLU A 48 6.73 14.72 -3.49
CA GLU A 48 6.22 13.34 -3.58
C GLU A 48 4.66 13.30 -3.60
N LEU A 49 3.99 14.29 -3.02
CA LEU A 49 2.53 14.44 -3.19
C LEU A 49 2.14 14.85 -4.62
N SER A 50 3.05 15.45 -5.38
CA SER A 50 2.82 15.84 -6.77
C SER A 50 2.98 14.68 -7.75
N THR A 51 3.96 13.80 -7.52
CA THR A 51 4.23 12.61 -8.36
C THR A 51 3.11 11.57 -8.26
N ILE A 52 2.54 11.36 -7.06
CA ILE A 52 1.48 10.36 -6.79
C ILE A 52 0.28 10.48 -7.77
N PRO A 53 -0.41 11.64 -7.93
CA PRO A 53 -1.47 11.79 -8.92
C PRO A 53 -1.05 11.50 -10.37
N ILE A 54 0.18 11.86 -10.73
CA ILE A 54 0.72 11.69 -12.09
C ILE A 54 0.91 10.20 -12.40
N TYR A 55 1.53 9.44 -11.50
CA TYR A 55 1.70 7.99 -11.62
C TYR A 55 0.35 7.26 -11.56
N LEU A 56 -0.55 7.66 -10.65
CA LEU A 56 -1.88 7.07 -10.53
C LEU A 56 -2.75 7.30 -11.77
N TYR A 57 -2.71 8.48 -12.40
CA TYR A 57 -3.50 8.77 -13.60
C TYR A 57 -3.14 7.84 -14.76
N SER A 58 -1.84 7.62 -14.99
CA SER A 58 -1.38 6.70 -16.02
C SER A 58 -1.63 5.23 -15.64
N TYR A 59 -1.48 4.87 -14.36
CA TYR A 59 -1.87 3.54 -13.86
C TYR A 59 -3.35 3.23 -14.14
N TYR A 60 -4.26 4.15 -13.80
CA TYR A 60 -5.70 3.97 -14.00
C TYR A 60 -6.12 3.98 -15.48
N SER A 61 -5.28 4.51 -16.37
CA SER A 61 -5.52 4.42 -17.82
C SER A 61 -5.25 3.02 -18.40
N LEU A 62 -4.52 2.14 -17.71
CA LEU A 62 -4.27 0.77 -18.19
C LEU A 62 -5.48 -0.13 -17.94
N ASP A 63 -6.08 -0.68 -19.00
CA ASP A 63 -7.08 -1.74 -18.87
C ASP A 63 -6.41 -3.09 -18.57
N ARG A 64 -6.19 -3.29 -17.27
CA ARG A 64 -5.65 -4.52 -16.70
C ARG A 64 -6.65 -5.68 -16.65
N THR A 65 -7.88 -5.48 -17.15
CA THR A 65 -8.94 -6.50 -17.19
C THR A 65 -9.02 -7.26 -18.52
N VAL A 66 -8.37 -6.78 -19.57
CA VAL A 66 -8.24 -7.49 -20.85
C VAL A 66 -7.62 -8.87 -20.65
N GLY A 67 -8.28 -9.92 -21.14
CA GLY A 67 -7.83 -11.31 -21.00
C GLY A 67 -8.19 -12.01 -19.67
N ASN A 68 -8.76 -11.30 -18.68
CA ASN A 68 -9.26 -11.91 -17.43
C ASN A 68 -10.53 -12.76 -17.67
N ALA A 69 -10.34 -13.96 -18.20
CA ALA A 69 -11.36 -15.01 -18.17
C ALA A 69 -11.59 -15.49 -16.72
N ASN A 70 -12.79 -15.99 -16.42
CA ASN A 70 -13.08 -16.67 -15.17
C ASN A 70 -13.64 -18.08 -15.48
N PRO A 71 -12.97 -19.19 -15.09
CA PRO A 71 -11.69 -19.23 -14.36
C PRO A 71 -10.51 -18.66 -15.17
N PRO A 72 -9.49 -18.08 -14.51
CA PRO A 72 -8.33 -17.50 -15.18
C PRO A 72 -7.46 -18.59 -15.82
N SER A 73 -7.40 -18.60 -17.15
CA SER A 73 -6.48 -19.43 -17.92
C SER A 73 -5.35 -18.58 -18.50
N VAL A 74 -4.11 -19.01 -18.27
CA VAL A 74 -2.91 -18.34 -18.81
C VAL A 74 -2.94 -18.30 -20.35
N THR A 75 -3.66 -19.23 -20.99
CA THR A 75 -3.85 -19.29 -22.46
C THR A 75 -4.60 -18.10 -23.07
N ASN A 76 -5.24 -17.25 -22.26
CA ASN A 76 -6.21 -16.26 -22.74
C ASN A 76 -5.68 -14.81 -22.72
N TYR A 77 -4.46 -14.58 -22.20
CA TYR A 77 -3.83 -13.27 -22.23
C TYR A 77 -3.05 -13.08 -23.53
N SER A 78 -3.28 -11.98 -24.23
CA SER A 78 -2.35 -11.50 -25.26
C SER A 78 -1.05 -11.01 -24.62
N ALA A 79 0.03 -10.96 -25.39
CA ALA A 79 1.28 -10.34 -24.92
C ALA A 79 1.06 -8.90 -24.42
N THR A 80 0.16 -8.16 -25.07
CA THR A 80 -0.26 -6.81 -24.71
C THR A 80 -0.97 -6.74 -23.36
N ALA A 81 -1.81 -7.74 -23.03
CA ALA A 81 -2.51 -7.81 -21.74
C ALA A 81 -1.58 -8.23 -20.58
N LEU A 82 -0.57 -9.07 -20.86
CA LEU A 82 0.52 -9.35 -19.92
C LEU A 82 1.37 -8.10 -19.67
N PHE A 83 1.72 -7.37 -20.74
CA PHE A 83 2.43 -6.10 -20.65
C PHE A 83 1.65 -5.05 -19.85
N ALA A 84 0.35 -4.88 -20.09
CA ALA A 84 -0.48 -3.93 -19.32
C ALA A 84 -0.48 -4.23 -17.81
N ASN A 85 -0.45 -5.51 -17.44
CA ASN A 85 -0.31 -5.93 -16.05
C ASN A 85 1.12 -5.71 -15.49
N GLN A 86 2.17 -5.95 -16.28
CA GLN A 86 3.54 -5.63 -15.87
C GLN A 86 3.76 -4.12 -15.70
N ALA A 87 3.25 -3.30 -16.63
CA ALA A 87 3.31 -1.85 -16.59
C ALA A 87 2.55 -1.29 -15.37
N GLY A 88 1.29 -1.69 -15.19
CA GLY A 88 0.50 -1.29 -14.03
C GLY A 88 1.12 -1.71 -12.71
N GLY A 89 1.72 -2.91 -12.65
CA GLY A 89 2.44 -3.41 -11.48
C GLY A 89 3.66 -2.56 -11.10
N ARG A 90 4.48 -2.14 -12.07
CA ARG A 90 5.66 -1.29 -11.83
C ARG A 90 5.28 0.16 -11.49
N ILE A 91 4.31 0.75 -12.18
CA ILE A 91 3.86 2.12 -11.89
C ILE A 91 3.25 2.20 -10.49
N MET A 92 2.48 1.18 -10.08
CA MET A 92 1.93 1.10 -8.73
C MET A 92 2.99 0.74 -7.66
N SER A 93 4.11 0.08 -8.01
CA SER A 93 5.21 -0.07 -7.04
C SER A 93 5.82 1.30 -6.73
N VAL A 94 6.21 2.04 -7.77
CA VAL A 94 6.74 3.40 -7.64
C VAL A 94 5.75 4.30 -6.87
N ALA A 95 4.48 4.35 -7.26
CA ALA A 95 3.49 5.18 -6.56
C ALA A 95 3.26 4.82 -5.07
N VAL A 96 3.60 3.59 -4.64
CA VAL A 96 3.59 3.17 -3.22
C VAL A 96 4.91 3.53 -2.51
N GLU A 97 6.02 3.56 -3.24
CA GLU A 97 7.32 4.05 -2.78
C GLU A 97 7.28 5.58 -2.58
N GLU A 98 6.63 6.35 -3.47
CA GLU A 98 6.35 7.79 -3.27
C GLU A 98 5.57 8.05 -1.97
N MET A 99 4.58 7.22 -1.67
CA MET A 99 3.82 7.29 -0.41
C MET A 99 4.69 6.97 0.80
N LEU A 100 5.71 6.11 0.66
CA LEU A 100 6.72 5.88 1.68
C LEU A 100 7.63 7.10 1.85
N HIS A 101 8.09 7.73 0.77
CA HIS A 101 8.96 8.91 0.81
C HIS A 101 8.25 10.11 1.47
N MET A 102 7.00 10.38 1.05
CA MET A 102 6.12 11.35 1.69
C MET A 102 5.94 11.06 3.19
N SER A 103 5.80 9.79 3.58
CA SER A 103 5.64 9.35 4.97
C SER A 103 6.94 9.49 5.80
N LEU A 104 8.09 9.19 5.20
CA LEU A 104 9.41 9.35 5.83
C LEU A 104 9.71 10.83 6.09
N SER A 105 9.58 11.67 5.06
CA SER A 105 9.77 13.12 5.17
C SER A 105 8.77 13.76 6.15
N SER A 106 7.52 13.27 6.19
CA SER A 106 6.53 13.65 7.20
C SER A 106 6.93 13.24 8.62
N ASN A 107 7.46 12.04 8.82
CA ASN A 107 7.98 11.60 10.11
C ASN A 107 9.18 12.45 10.59
N ILE A 108 10.10 12.84 9.69
CA ILE A 108 11.19 13.77 10.04
C ILE A 108 10.60 15.13 10.44
N LEU A 109 9.72 15.72 9.62
CA LEU A 109 9.09 17.02 9.89
C LEU A 109 8.35 17.03 11.23
N TYR A 110 7.61 15.97 11.54
CA TYR A 110 6.94 15.82 12.83
C TYR A 110 7.94 15.70 13.97
N SER A 111 8.99 14.87 13.83
CA SER A 111 10.01 14.67 14.87
C SER A 111 10.71 15.97 15.29
N VAL A 112 10.94 16.89 14.35
CA VAL A 112 11.51 18.22 14.62
C VAL A 112 10.49 19.23 15.15
N GLY A 113 9.24 18.85 15.36
CA GLY A 113 8.18 19.73 15.85
C GLY A 113 7.66 20.67 14.76
N GLY A 114 7.50 20.16 13.55
CA GLY A 114 6.54 20.66 12.57
C GLY A 114 5.26 19.82 12.58
N CYS A 115 4.29 20.15 11.71
CA CYS A 115 3.09 19.34 11.50
C CYS A 115 2.86 19.23 9.98
N PRO A 116 3.04 18.03 9.37
CA PRO A 116 2.89 17.85 7.92
C PRO A 116 1.55 18.36 7.39
N GLN A 117 1.60 19.11 6.29
CA GLN A 117 0.43 19.61 5.56
C GLN A 117 0.41 19.00 4.15
N LEU A 118 -0.74 18.42 3.80
CA LEU A 118 -1.03 17.68 2.57
C LEU A 118 -2.34 18.17 1.93
N TYR A 119 -3.38 18.40 2.73
CA TYR A 119 -4.70 18.86 2.26
C TYR A 119 -4.56 20.21 1.53
N LEU A 120 -5.14 20.30 0.32
CA LEU A 120 -5.00 21.43 -0.62
C LEU A 120 -3.55 21.77 -1.03
N ASN A 121 -2.58 20.86 -0.85
CA ASN A 121 -1.16 21.06 -1.18
C ASN A 121 -0.62 20.17 -2.30
N ALA A 122 -1.48 19.39 -2.98
CA ALA A 122 -1.16 18.78 -4.27
C ALA A 122 -1.13 19.86 -5.39
N PRO A 123 -0.64 19.56 -6.60
CA PRO A 123 -0.64 20.51 -7.72
C PRO A 123 -2.02 21.09 -8.02
N SER A 124 -2.10 22.42 -8.15
CA SER A 124 -3.38 23.12 -8.38
C SER A 124 -3.85 23.10 -9.84
N ASN A 125 -2.94 22.79 -10.76
CA ASN A 125 -3.13 22.76 -12.20
C ASN A 125 -2.18 21.72 -12.80
N TYR A 126 -2.57 21.14 -13.94
CA TYR A 126 -1.70 20.33 -14.80
C TYR A 126 -1.72 20.91 -16.24
N PRO A 127 -0.61 20.86 -16.99
CA PRO A 127 0.70 20.35 -16.57
C PRO A 127 1.32 21.20 -15.45
N THR A 128 2.24 20.60 -14.69
CA THR A 128 2.86 21.19 -13.51
C THR A 128 4.38 21.01 -13.53
N ASN A 129 5.09 21.87 -12.79
CA ASN A 129 6.48 21.63 -12.43
C ASN A 129 6.52 21.22 -10.94
N LEU A 130 7.58 20.55 -10.50
CA LEU A 130 7.80 20.22 -9.10
C LEU A 130 8.13 21.49 -8.29
N LEU A 131 7.78 21.50 -7.01
CA LEU A 131 7.91 22.71 -6.18
C LEU A 131 9.38 23.09 -5.95
N ASP A 132 9.72 24.32 -6.30
CA ASP A 132 11.08 24.89 -6.24
C ASP A 132 12.13 24.18 -7.13
N HIS A 133 11.73 23.34 -8.09
CA HIS A 133 12.59 22.81 -9.16
C HIS A 133 13.03 23.94 -10.13
N ALA A 134 14.09 23.71 -10.90
CA ALA A 134 14.49 24.52 -12.04
C ALA A 134 13.36 24.64 -13.08
N THR A 135 13.42 25.63 -13.99
CA THR A 135 12.37 25.81 -15.01
C THR A 135 12.41 24.72 -16.09
N ASP A 136 13.60 24.28 -16.47
CA ASP A 136 13.83 23.34 -17.57
C ASP A 136 14.21 21.95 -17.05
N GLY A 137 13.81 20.92 -17.79
CA GLY A 137 14.15 19.51 -17.55
C GLY A 137 15.47 19.08 -18.22
N PRO A 138 15.83 17.79 -18.14
CA PRO A 138 17.10 17.26 -18.64
C PRO A 138 17.29 17.34 -20.16
N ASP A 139 16.22 17.59 -20.93
CA ASP A 139 16.29 17.84 -22.38
C ASP A 139 16.43 19.33 -22.78
N GLY A 140 16.41 20.24 -21.79
CA GLY A 140 16.47 21.68 -22.00
C GLY A 140 15.16 22.34 -22.43
N ASN A 141 14.03 21.62 -22.36
CA ASN A 141 12.68 22.20 -22.47
C ASN A 141 12.07 22.44 -21.08
N PRO A 142 11.07 23.34 -20.93
CA PRO A 142 10.42 23.57 -19.64
C PRO A 142 9.76 22.32 -19.06
N LEU A 143 10.05 21.99 -17.79
CA LEU A 143 9.50 20.81 -17.12
C LEU A 143 8.01 21.03 -16.81
N LEU A 144 7.15 20.39 -17.62
CA LEU A 144 5.69 20.61 -17.63
C LEU A 144 4.95 19.27 -17.62
N ILE A 145 5.04 18.57 -16.50
CA ILE A 145 4.54 17.22 -16.29
C ILE A 145 2.99 17.18 -16.29
N PRO A 146 2.35 16.44 -17.21
CA PRO A 146 0.90 16.39 -17.35
C PRO A 146 0.27 15.19 -16.63
N LEU A 147 -1.04 15.28 -16.36
CA LEU A 147 -1.88 14.10 -16.23
C LEU A 147 -2.20 13.57 -17.64
N ALA A 148 -1.60 12.45 -18.03
CA ALA A 148 -1.87 11.81 -19.33
C ALA A 148 -1.90 10.28 -19.24
N PRO A 149 -2.63 9.59 -20.15
CA PRO A 149 -2.66 8.14 -20.20
C PRO A 149 -1.27 7.53 -20.50
N PHE A 150 -1.11 6.27 -20.09
CA PHE A 150 0.11 5.51 -20.29
C PHE A 150 0.53 5.50 -21.76
N SER A 151 1.74 6.00 -22.03
CA SER A 151 2.27 6.19 -23.38
C SER A 151 3.78 6.37 -23.34
N PHE A 152 4.44 6.26 -24.50
CA PHE A 152 5.88 6.52 -24.64
C PHE A 152 6.27 7.93 -24.15
N ALA A 153 5.44 8.93 -24.48
CA ALA A 153 5.64 10.31 -24.05
C ALA A 153 5.47 10.46 -22.53
N GLN A 154 4.44 9.85 -21.94
CA GLN A 154 4.24 9.94 -20.49
C GLN A 154 5.32 9.21 -19.68
N LEU A 155 5.88 8.11 -20.21
CA LEU A 155 7.06 7.48 -19.60
C LEU A 155 8.31 8.37 -19.63
N TRP A 156 8.44 9.29 -20.60
CA TRP A 156 9.52 10.28 -20.57
C TRP A 156 9.32 11.28 -19.43
N GLN A 157 8.10 11.78 -19.23
CA GLN A 157 7.78 12.66 -18.10
C GLN A 157 8.08 12.02 -16.74
N PHE A 158 8.01 10.68 -16.64
CA PHE A 158 8.41 9.95 -15.43
C PHE A 158 9.94 9.87 -15.30
N LEU A 159 10.66 9.66 -16.41
CA LEU A 159 12.13 9.69 -16.45
C LEU A 159 12.71 11.09 -16.19
N GLU A 160 11.92 12.16 -16.35
CA GLU A 160 12.31 13.54 -16.00
C GLU A 160 12.09 13.85 -14.51
N ILE A 161 11.12 13.20 -13.84
CA ILE A 161 10.98 13.27 -12.38
C ILE A 161 12.15 12.51 -11.71
N GLU A 162 12.36 11.26 -12.13
CA GLU A 162 13.32 10.34 -11.50
C GLU A 162 14.76 10.52 -12.02
N TYR A 163 15.08 11.66 -12.66
CA TYR A 163 16.35 11.81 -13.38
C TYR A 163 17.53 11.83 -12.39
N PRO A 164 18.55 10.95 -12.54
CA PRO A 164 19.53 10.72 -11.46
C PRO A 164 20.58 11.82 -11.31
N GLU A 165 20.87 12.17 -10.06
CA GLU A 165 21.91 13.14 -9.65
C GLU A 165 23.30 12.72 -10.15
N THR A 166 24.10 13.68 -10.65
CA THR A 166 25.51 13.42 -10.98
C THR A 166 26.36 13.37 -9.71
N SER A 167 27.40 12.52 -9.69
CA SER A 167 28.24 12.29 -8.49
C SER A 167 28.99 13.52 -7.94
N ASP A 168 28.97 14.62 -8.69
CA ASP A 168 29.61 15.90 -8.43
C ASP A 168 28.61 17.07 -8.33
N ALA A 169 27.31 16.79 -8.35
CA ALA A 169 26.25 17.78 -8.18
C ALA A 169 26.38 18.54 -6.85
N ILE A 170 25.83 19.75 -6.85
CA ILE A 170 25.82 20.64 -5.68
C ILE A 170 24.45 20.50 -5.00
N PRO A 171 24.39 20.30 -3.67
CA PRO A 171 23.10 20.31 -2.98
C PRO A 171 22.45 21.69 -3.05
N GLU A 172 21.19 21.77 -3.48
CA GLU A 172 20.45 23.01 -3.74
C GLU A 172 19.11 23.05 -2.99
N ASP A 173 18.75 24.20 -2.43
CA ASP A 173 17.53 24.39 -1.63
C ASP A 173 16.38 25.12 -2.35
N ASN A 174 16.58 25.36 -3.65
CA ASN A 174 15.67 25.92 -4.65
C ASN A 174 16.39 25.85 -6.02
N ASN A 175 15.65 25.88 -7.13
CA ASN A 175 16.17 25.75 -8.50
C ASN A 175 16.99 24.45 -8.71
N TRP A 176 16.66 23.39 -7.98
CA TRP A 176 17.29 22.08 -8.11
C TRP A 176 16.86 21.39 -9.41
N GLN A 177 17.71 20.51 -9.95
CA GLN A 177 17.54 19.81 -11.22
C GLN A 177 17.24 18.31 -11.04
N THR A 178 17.54 17.75 -9.86
CA THR A 178 17.14 16.39 -9.45
C THR A 178 16.71 16.36 -7.98
N LEU A 179 15.92 15.36 -7.58
CA LEU A 179 15.44 15.16 -6.20
C LEU A 179 16.61 14.94 -5.23
N GLY A 180 17.66 14.27 -5.70
CA GLY A 180 18.92 14.04 -5.00
C GLY A 180 19.54 15.33 -4.46
N GLN A 181 19.56 16.41 -5.24
CA GLN A 181 20.15 17.68 -4.81
C GLN A 181 19.45 18.32 -3.60
N VAL A 182 18.11 18.32 -3.59
CA VAL A 182 17.33 18.90 -2.47
C VAL A 182 17.35 17.99 -1.25
N TYR A 183 17.34 16.67 -1.44
CA TYR A 183 17.54 15.71 -0.36
C TYR A 183 18.96 15.75 0.22
N ALA A 184 19.99 15.99 -0.60
CA ALA A 184 21.36 16.23 -0.17
C ALA A 184 21.49 17.55 0.62
N TYR A 185 20.68 18.58 0.32
CA TYR A 185 20.66 19.80 1.12
C TYR A 185 20.04 19.56 2.49
N ILE A 186 18.91 18.84 2.54
CA ILE A 186 18.26 18.41 3.79
C ILE A 186 19.23 17.55 4.63
N ARG A 187 19.95 16.63 4.00
CA ARG A 187 21.03 15.82 4.59
C ARG A 187 22.15 16.69 5.18
N CYS A 188 22.59 17.73 4.48
CA CYS A 188 23.58 18.68 5.00
C CYS A 188 23.08 19.47 6.22
N LEU A 189 21.81 19.89 6.23
CA LEU A 189 21.19 20.52 7.40
C LEU A 189 21.17 19.55 8.60
N ILE A 190 20.72 18.31 8.40
CA ILE A 190 20.63 17.30 9.46
C ILE A 190 22.04 16.95 10.00
N VAL A 191 23.07 16.86 9.17
CA VAL A 191 24.44 16.56 9.63
C VAL A 191 25.05 17.71 10.44
N CYS A 192 24.80 18.98 10.08
CA CYS A 192 25.40 20.18 10.69
C CYS A 192 25.52 20.09 12.23
N ASP A 193 26.70 20.47 12.76
CA ASP A 193 27.02 20.34 14.19
C ASP A 193 26.18 21.27 15.08
N LYS A 194 25.52 22.27 14.48
CA LYS A 194 24.60 23.19 15.15
C LYS A 194 23.21 22.59 15.38
N LEU A 195 22.85 21.47 14.76
CA LEU A 195 21.65 20.68 15.09
C LEU A 195 22.06 19.41 15.85
N VAL A 196 21.27 19.01 16.84
CA VAL A 196 21.57 17.92 17.78
C VAL A 196 20.45 16.89 17.83
N ASP A 197 20.71 15.68 18.34
CA ASP A 197 19.70 14.60 18.39
C ASP A 197 18.42 15.00 19.17
N ALA A 198 18.54 15.91 20.14
CA ALA A 198 17.39 16.43 20.89
C ALA A 198 16.38 17.20 20.02
N ASP A 199 16.84 17.80 18.91
CA ASP A 199 15.98 18.50 17.96
C ASP A 199 15.05 17.52 17.21
N PHE A 200 15.35 16.23 17.18
CA PHE A 200 14.58 15.18 16.50
C PHE A 200 13.64 14.41 17.45
N ASN A 201 13.34 15.00 18.62
CA ASN A 201 12.49 14.42 19.66
C ASN A 201 11.42 15.41 20.18
N HIS A 202 11.04 16.40 19.37
CA HIS A 202 9.92 17.29 19.67
C HIS A 202 8.56 16.63 19.38
N GLY A 203 8.45 15.93 18.25
CA GLY A 203 7.26 15.15 17.89
C GLY A 203 7.31 13.73 18.45
N ALA A 204 6.35 13.38 19.30
CA ALA A 204 6.34 12.12 20.04
C ALA A 204 6.45 10.89 19.11
N ARG A 205 7.50 10.09 19.28
CA ARG A 205 7.82 8.92 18.44
C ARG A 205 6.67 7.92 18.28
N ALA A 206 5.78 7.82 19.26
CA ALA A 206 4.61 6.94 19.23
C ALA A 206 3.43 7.48 18.40
N GLN A 207 3.43 8.77 18.04
CA GLN A 207 2.41 9.43 17.21
C GLN A 207 2.88 9.65 15.76
N GLN A 208 4.18 9.50 15.48
CA GLN A 208 4.70 9.33 14.12
C GLN A 208 4.08 8.10 13.44
N ILE A 209 4.12 8.02 12.11
CA ILE A 209 3.62 6.85 11.36
C ILE A 209 4.55 5.66 11.63
N GLN A 210 4.01 4.55 12.15
CA GLN A 210 4.82 3.41 12.59
C GLN A 210 5.26 2.48 11.43
N PRO A 211 6.36 1.73 11.59
CA PRO A 211 6.82 0.78 10.56
C PRO A 211 5.77 -0.25 10.12
N SER A 212 4.86 -0.63 11.01
CA SER A 212 3.79 -1.59 10.74
C SER A 212 2.62 -1.02 9.93
N ASN A 213 2.66 0.27 9.58
CA ASN A 213 1.71 0.88 8.65
C ASN A 213 2.09 0.57 7.19
N TYR A 214 3.38 0.54 6.85
CA TYR A 214 3.82 0.24 5.48
C TYR A 214 3.75 -1.27 5.16
N SER A 215 3.42 -1.61 3.92
CA SER A 215 3.45 -2.98 3.40
C SER A 215 3.83 -2.93 1.92
N SER A 216 5.00 -3.47 1.59
CA SER A 216 5.67 -3.24 0.31
C SER A 216 5.37 -4.28 -0.77
N GLY A 217 4.53 -5.27 -0.48
CA GLY A 217 4.08 -6.23 -1.50
C GLY A 217 2.96 -5.65 -2.35
N ASN A 218 3.24 -5.26 -3.61
CA ASN A 218 2.20 -4.98 -4.59
C ASN A 218 1.53 -6.29 -5.06
N ILE A 219 0.39 -6.63 -4.46
CA ILE A 219 -0.32 -7.90 -4.70
C ILE A 219 -1.07 -7.96 -6.03
N ASP A 220 -1.25 -6.82 -6.70
CA ASP A 220 -1.90 -6.73 -7.99
C ASP A 220 -0.96 -7.11 -9.14
N ALA A 221 0.35 -7.15 -8.90
CA ALA A 221 1.39 -7.23 -9.92
C ALA A 221 1.89 -8.66 -10.21
N VAL A 222 1.01 -9.66 -10.15
CA VAL A 222 1.36 -11.07 -10.39
C VAL A 222 1.22 -11.41 -11.88
N PHE A 223 2.32 -11.74 -12.55
CA PHE A 223 2.34 -12.18 -13.95
C PHE A 223 3.14 -13.49 -14.11
N PRO A 224 2.68 -14.47 -14.91
CA PRO A 224 3.40 -15.72 -15.10
C PRO A 224 4.62 -15.51 -16.02
N ALA A 225 5.79 -16.01 -15.60
CA ALA A 225 7.02 -16.03 -16.39
C ALA A 225 6.91 -16.92 -17.64
N ALA A 226 6.09 -17.96 -17.58
CA ALA A 226 5.84 -18.92 -18.65
C ALA A 226 4.46 -19.59 -18.50
N ASN A 227 4.00 -20.24 -19.58
CA ASN A 227 2.75 -21.00 -19.58
C ASN A 227 2.80 -22.19 -18.59
N PHE A 228 1.85 -22.26 -17.67
CA PHE A 228 1.73 -23.37 -16.72
C PHE A 228 1.25 -24.66 -17.41
N ASN A 229 2.05 -25.73 -17.37
CA ASN A 229 1.68 -27.03 -17.92
C ASN A 229 0.96 -27.90 -16.88
N ALA A 230 -0.37 -27.85 -16.87
CA ALA A 230 -1.21 -28.65 -15.97
C ALA A 230 -1.04 -30.17 -16.14
N SER A 231 -0.59 -30.65 -17.30
CA SER A 231 -0.37 -32.07 -17.58
C SER A 231 1.01 -32.58 -17.13
N ASN A 232 1.93 -31.68 -16.76
CA ASN A 232 3.25 -32.04 -16.23
C ASN A 232 3.72 -30.98 -15.21
N PRO A 233 3.09 -30.91 -14.02
CA PRO A 233 3.43 -29.93 -12.99
C PRO A 233 4.86 -30.18 -12.47
N PRO A 234 5.79 -29.21 -12.59
CA PRO A 234 7.19 -29.46 -12.26
C PRO A 234 7.43 -29.70 -10.77
N ALA A 235 8.32 -30.63 -10.45
CA ALA A 235 8.68 -30.99 -9.09
C ALA A 235 9.42 -29.86 -8.38
N GLN A 236 8.71 -29.13 -7.52
CA GLN A 236 9.18 -28.10 -6.57
C GLN A 236 9.81 -26.85 -7.23
N ALA A 237 10.86 -27.00 -8.05
CA ALA A 237 11.59 -25.92 -8.74
C ALA A 237 10.91 -25.40 -10.03
N GLY A 238 9.59 -25.54 -10.15
CA GLY A 238 8.81 -25.02 -11.28
C GLY A 238 7.29 -25.07 -11.07
N SER A 239 6.84 -25.14 -9.82
CA SER A 239 5.44 -24.95 -9.43
C SER A 239 4.88 -23.60 -9.94
N ALA A 240 3.55 -23.46 -10.01
CA ALA A 240 2.91 -22.19 -10.35
C ALA A 240 3.37 -21.02 -9.45
N ALA A 241 3.64 -21.27 -8.16
CA ALA A 241 4.19 -20.27 -7.24
C ALA A 241 5.61 -19.80 -7.60
N SER A 242 6.45 -20.69 -8.15
CA SER A 242 7.79 -20.38 -8.67
C SER A 242 7.82 -19.94 -10.14
N GLN A 243 6.66 -19.89 -10.81
CA GLN A 243 6.49 -19.31 -12.15
C GLN A 243 5.75 -17.98 -12.10
N ALA A 244 5.12 -17.64 -10.98
CA ALA A 244 4.58 -16.31 -10.71
C ALA A 244 5.73 -15.32 -10.48
N GLN A 245 5.93 -14.40 -11.41
CA GLN A 245 6.69 -13.18 -11.14
C GLN A 245 5.77 -12.17 -10.45
N TYR A 246 6.32 -11.43 -9.51
CA TYR A 246 5.70 -10.29 -8.85
C TYR A 246 6.55 -9.07 -9.23
N ALA A 247 5.95 -7.89 -9.48
CA ALA A 247 6.75 -6.68 -9.63
C ALA A 247 7.55 -6.35 -8.35
N ASN A 248 7.00 -6.72 -7.19
CA ASN A 248 7.64 -6.68 -5.88
C ASN A 248 7.72 -8.13 -5.36
N ALA A 249 8.90 -8.75 -5.48
CA ALA A 249 9.12 -10.14 -5.09
C ALA A 249 9.41 -10.27 -3.58
N SER A 250 9.49 -11.51 -3.07
CA SER A 250 9.67 -11.77 -1.63
C SER A 250 11.06 -11.40 -1.10
N ASP A 251 12.03 -11.19 -1.99
CA ASP A 251 13.36 -10.68 -1.72
C ASP A 251 13.46 -9.16 -1.79
N SER A 252 12.71 -8.49 -2.69
CA SER A 252 12.72 -7.02 -2.92
C SER A 252 12.85 -6.22 -1.62
N HIS A 253 11.98 -6.47 -0.65
CA HIS A 253 11.96 -5.71 0.61
C HIS A 253 12.30 -6.52 1.86
N ALA A 254 12.92 -7.69 1.71
CA ALA A 254 13.45 -8.47 2.85
C ALA A 254 14.75 -7.86 3.43
N GLY A 255 14.79 -6.53 3.59
CA GLY A 255 15.92 -5.76 4.08
C GLY A 255 15.76 -4.25 3.87
N ARG A 256 16.19 -3.49 4.90
CA ARG A 256 16.48 -2.04 4.94
C ARG A 256 15.42 -1.02 4.55
N ALA A 257 14.72 -1.15 3.42
CA ALA A 257 13.62 -0.27 3.05
C ALA A 257 12.40 -0.51 3.99
N GLN A 258 12.35 0.23 5.09
CA GLN A 258 11.24 0.22 6.05
C GLN A 258 10.87 1.64 6.41
N LEU A 259 9.58 1.96 6.36
CA LEU A 259 9.03 3.12 7.04
C LEU A 259 9.51 3.10 8.50
N LEU A 260 10.14 4.19 8.95
CA LEU A 260 10.82 4.22 10.24
C LEU A 260 10.45 5.47 11.04
N THR A 261 10.49 5.33 12.37
CA THR A 261 10.25 6.45 13.29
C THR A 261 11.56 7.10 13.69
N ILE A 262 11.55 8.43 13.66
CA ILE A 262 12.68 9.32 13.89
C ILE A 262 12.76 9.68 15.38
N GLN A 263 13.98 9.72 15.89
CA GLN A 263 14.28 9.99 17.31
C GLN A 263 15.66 10.60 17.55
N ASP A 264 16.48 10.71 16.49
CA ASP A 264 17.87 11.14 16.49
C ASP A 264 18.30 11.49 15.05
N LYS A 265 19.44 12.16 14.87
CA LYS A 265 20.00 12.50 13.55
C LYS A 265 20.28 11.23 12.71
N LYS A 266 20.61 10.09 13.34
CA LYS A 266 20.90 8.84 12.63
C LYS A 266 19.67 8.26 11.93
N SER A 267 18.53 8.24 12.61
CA SER A 267 17.24 7.79 12.06
C SER A 267 16.73 8.76 11.00
N ALA A 268 16.89 10.08 11.20
CA ALA A 268 16.62 11.07 10.17
C ALA A 268 17.46 10.83 8.91
N LEU A 269 18.77 10.60 9.04
CA LEU A 269 19.65 10.35 7.89
C LEU A 269 19.37 9.01 7.19
N HIS A 270 19.00 7.94 7.92
CA HIS A 270 18.56 6.70 7.28
C HIS A 270 17.25 6.88 6.48
N ALA A 271 16.35 7.75 6.93
CA ALA A 271 15.12 8.05 6.21
C ALA A 271 15.41 8.80 4.91
N ILE A 272 16.33 9.78 4.92
CA ILE A 272 16.80 10.46 3.70
C ILE A 272 17.52 9.48 2.75
N ASP A 273 18.45 8.63 3.26
CA ASP A 273 19.09 7.56 2.48
C ASP A 273 18.04 6.74 1.71
N THR A 274 16.99 6.28 2.40
CA THR A 274 15.95 5.40 1.83
C THR A 274 15.20 6.06 0.68
N VAL A 275 14.93 7.37 0.75
CA VAL A 275 14.30 8.11 -0.36
C VAL A 275 15.25 8.18 -1.56
N THR A 276 16.48 8.64 -1.34
CA THR A 276 17.47 8.81 -2.42
C THR A 276 17.92 7.50 -3.08
N GLU A 277 18.01 6.39 -2.32
CA GLU A 277 18.38 5.09 -2.89
C GLU A 277 17.27 4.52 -3.81
N GLN A 278 15.98 4.82 -3.54
CA GLN A 278 14.86 4.23 -4.27
C GLN A 278 14.45 4.97 -5.55
N GLY A 279 14.34 6.31 -5.51
CA GLY A 279 13.90 7.10 -6.68
C GLY A 279 14.93 7.07 -7.83
N GLU A 280 16.01 7.83 -7.66
CA GLU A 280 17.07 7.95 -8.66
C GLU A 280 17.96 6.70 -8.72
N GLY A 281 18.35 6.15 -7.56
CA GLY A 281 19.26 5.01 -7.44
C GLY A 281 20.67 5.40 -6.97
N SER A 282 21.50 4.40 -6.65
CA SER A 282 22.88 4.66 -6.22
C SER A 282 23.82 4.88 -7.43
N ASN A 283 24.70 5.90 -7.34
CA ASN A 283 25.42 6.59 -8.44
C ASN A 283 26.44 5.74 -9.27
N SER A 284 26.28 4.42 -9.38
CA SER A 284 27.13 3.53 -10.19
C SER A 284 26.47 2.21 -10.63
N VAL A 285 25.22 1.92 -10.25
CA VAL A 285 24.55 0.65 -10.55
C VAL A 285 23.04 0.84 -10.78
N GLN A 286 22.44 -0.06 -11.57
CA GLN A 286 20.99 -0.11 -11.81
C GLN A 286 20.14 -0.55 -10.60
N TRP A 287 20.75 -0.74 -9.42
CA TRP A 287 20.13 -1.34 -8.24
C TRP A 287 20.12 -0.38 -7.05
N ASP A 288 19.04 -0.39 -6.26
CA ASP A 288 18.91 0.36 -5.01
C ASP A 288 19.53 -0.41 -3.82
N ASP A 289 19.20 -1.69 -3.62
CA ASP A 289 20.01 -2.65 -2.84
C ASP A 289 20.73 -3.64 -3.79
N PRO A 290 22.05 -3.45 -4.03
CA PRO A 290 22.89 -4.35 -4.83
C PRO A 290 22.99 -5.80 -4.32
N LYS A 291 22.42 -6.11 -3.14
CA LYS A 291 22.33 -7.47 -2.59
C LYS A 291 20.97 -8.14 -2.83
N LYS A 292 20.02 -7.41 -3.43
CA LYS A 292 18.63 -7.84 -3.62
C LYS A 292 18.14 -7.74 -5.06
N LEU A 293 18.81 -6.94 -5.88
CA LEU A 293 18.44 -6.75 -7.29
C LEU A 293 17.07 -6.08 -7.48
N GLU A 294 16.68 -5.21 -6.54
CA GLU A 294 15.61 -4.24 -6.78
C GLU A 294 16.18 -3.03 -7.57
N LEU A 295 15.32 -2.40 -8.38
CA LEU A 295 15.66 -1.38 -9.36
C LEU A 295 15.18 0.00 -8.85
N SER A 296 15.95 1.05 -9.09
CA SER A 296 15.48 2.43 -8.84
C SER A 296 14.31 2.81 -9.75
N HIS A 297 13.54 3.83 -9.39
CA HIS A 297 12.35 4.28 -10.14
C HIS A 297 12.70 4.65 -11.58
N TYR A 298 13.81 5.38 -11.76
CA TYR A 298 14.37 5.68 -13.09
C TYR A 298 14.51 4.42 -13.93
N TYR A 299 15.16 3.37 -13.40
CA TYR A 299 15.38 2.14 -14.16
C TYR A 299 14.12 1.24 -14.25
N LYS A 300 13.19 1.32 -13.26
CA LYS A 300 11.84 0.70 -13.32
C LYS A 300 11.07 1.27 -14.52
N PHE A 301 11.10 2.58 -14.76
CA PHE A 301 10.47 3.24 -15.91
C PHE A 301 11.24 3.06 -17.22
N LEU A 302 12.57 3.14 -17.20
CA LEU A 302 13.41 2.96 -18.39
C LEU A 302 13.29 1.54 -18.96
N THR A 303 13.15 0.54 -18.07
CA THR A 303 12.81 -0.84 -18.44
C THR A 303 11.45 -0.91 -19.17
N LEU A 304 10.41 -0.20 -18.70
CA LEU A 304 9.13 -0.13 -19.42
C LEU A 304 9.25 0.59 -20.76
N GLN A 305 9.99 1.70 -20.82
CA GLN A 305 10.15 2.45 -22.07
C GLN A 305 10.87 1.60 -23.14
N SER A 306 11.82 0.75 -22.74
CA SER A 306 12.50 -0.20 -23.64
C SER A 306 11.57 -1.22 -24.32
N GLN A 307 10.41 -1.49 -23.71
CA GLN A 307 9.36 -2.38 -24.23
C GLN A 307 8.39 -1.66 -25.17
N LEU A 308 8.61 -0.38 -25.49
CA LEU A 308 7.79 0.39 -26.43
C LEU A 308 8.55 0.73 -27.71
N GLN A 309 7.84 0.74 -28.84
CA GLN A 309 8.42 1.15 -30.12
C GLN A 309 8.79 2.63 -30.10
N GLY A 310 9.97 2.96 -30.62
CA GLY A 310 10.58 4.29 -30.54
C GLY A 310 11.70 4.39 -29.50
N TYR A 311 11.89 3.40 -28.64
CA TYR A 311 13.04 3.34 -27.74
C TYR A 311 14.31 2.78 -28.44
N PRO A 312 15.51 3.37 -28.20
CA PRO A 312 15.75 4.64 -27.51
C PRO A 312 15.45 5.83 -28.45
N SER A 313 14.84 6.91 -27.93
CA SER A 313 14.62 8.12 -28.72
C SER A 313 15.88 8.99 -28.75
N ALA A 314 16.30 9.40 -29.94
CA ALA A 314 17.40 10.36 -30.11
C ALA A 314 17.06 11.78 -29.64
N SER A 315 15.81 12.07 -29.29
CA SER A 315 15.37 13.35 -28.74
C SER A 315 15.29 13.37 -27.20
N GLN A 316 15.62 12.26 -26.53
CA GLN A 316 15.50 12.10 -25.09
C GLN A 316 16.89 11.78 -24.51
N PRO A 317 17.55 12.73 -23.82
CA PRO A 317 18.88 12.50 -23.26
C PRO A 317 18.79 11.59 -22.03
N LEU A 318 18.80 10.28 -22.28
CA LEU A 318 18.90 9.26 -21.24
C LEU A 318 20.19 9.46 -20.44
N ALA A 319 20.11 9.29 -19.12
CA ALA A 319 21.25 9.45 -18.23
C ALA A 319 22.38 8.47 -18.58
N ALA A 320 23.63 8.92 -18.47
CA ALA A 320 24.78 8.07 -18.78
C ALA A 320 24.97 6.94 -17.75
N GLN A 321 24.45 7.10 -16.54
CA GLN A 321 24.37 6.11 -15.46
C GLN A 321 23.01 6.25 -14.74
N PRO A 322 22.35 5.15 -14.32
CA PRO A 322 22.66 3.76 -14.68
C PRO A 322 22.56 3.55 -16.20
N ALA A 323 23.47 2.75 -16.76
CA ALA A 323 23.60 2.61 -18.22
C ALA A 323 22.28 2.11 -18.86
N PRO A 324 21.71 2.83 -19.86
CA PRO A 324 20.41 2.48 -20.41
C PRO A 324 20.34 1.05 -20.98
N PRO A 325 19.26 0.29 -20.71
CA PRO A 325 19.07 -1.03 -21.29
C PRO A 325 18.93 -0.95 -22.81
N ALA A 326 19.26 -2.06 -23.48
CA ALA A 326 18.94 -2.21 -24.90
C ALA A 326 17.41 -2.27 -25.12
N ALA A 327 16.95 -1.95 -26.33
CA ALA A 327 15.57 -2.18 -26.74
C ALA A 327 15.13 -3.63 -26.49
N ALA A 328 13.95 -3.82 -25.90
CA ALA A 328 13.46 -5.15 -25.56
C ALA A 328 13.19 -6.00 -26.81
N ALA A 329 13.36 -7.32 -26.71
CA ALA A 329 13.13 -8.25 -27.83
C ALA A 329 11.66 -8.30 -28.32
N MET A 330 10.72 -7.74 -27.55
CA MET A 330 9.34 -7.48 -27.93
C MET A 330 9.03 -6.03 -27.59
N GLN A 331 8.55 -5.26 -28.57
CA GLN A 331 8.17 -3.86 -28.41
C GLN A 331 6.74 -3.60 -28.89
N PHE A 332 5.94 -2.96 -28.03
CA PHE A 332 4.55 -2.63 -28.32
C PHE A 332 4.44 -1.29 -29.05
N SER A 333 3.63 -1.24 -30.11
CA SER A 333 3.30 0.00 -30.82
C SER A 333 2.19 0.77 -30.11
N ALA A 334 1.99 2.04 -30.49
CA ALA A 334 0.80 2.79 -30.06
C ALA A 334 -0.53 2.11 -30.46
N SER A 335 -0.54 1.31 -31.54
CA SER A 335 -1.71 0.52 -31.92
C SER A 335 -1.96 -0.64 -30.97
N ASP A 336 -0.90 -1.30 -30.48
CA ASP A 336 -1.03 -2.37 -29.47
C ASP A 336 -1.52 -1.78 -28.15
N LEU A 337 -0.91 -0.68 -27.69
CA LEU A 337 -1.33 0.02 -26.47
C LEU A 337 -2.81 0.44 -26.52
N SER A 338 -3.34 0.84 -27.68
CA SER A 338 -4.75 1.22 -27.83
C SER A 338 -5.77 0.10 -27.51
N ALA A 339 -5.32 -1.16 -27.46
CA ALA A 339 -6.15 -2.30 -27.04
C ALA A 339 -6.14 -2.56 -25.52
N VAL A 340 -5.28 -1.86 -24.75
CA VAL A 340 -5.11 -2.04 -23.29
C VAL A 340 -4.93 -0.72 -22.53
N VAL A 341 -5.16 0.43 -23.18
CA VAL A 341 -5.10 1.76 -22.57
C VAL A 341 -6.41 2.49 -22.87
N PHE A 342 -7.16 2.83 -21.83
CA PHE A 342 -8.33 3.70 -21.93
C PHE A 342 -7.93 5.05 -22.51
N ASN A 343 -8.73 5.56 -23.44
CA ASN A 343 -8.48 6.80 -24.16
C ASN A 343 -8.82 8.02 -23.27
N PHE A 344 -8.10 8.21 -22.16
CA PHE A 344 -8.27 9.35 -21.27
C PHE A 344 -7.96 10.68 -22.00
N PRO A 345 -8.55 11.80 -21.57
CA PRO A 345 -8.05 13.13 -21.91
C PRO A 345 -6.63 13.35 -21.37
N SER A 346 -6.06 14.53 -21.61
CA SER A 346 -4.85 14.98 -20.93
C SER A 346 -5.19 16.26 -20.16
N ASN A 347 -4.68 16.39 -18.93
CA ASN A 347 -4.92 17.53 -18.03
C ASN A 347 -6.41 17.92 -17.85
N PRO A 348 -7.36 16.98 -17.68
CA PRO A 348 -8.77 17.33 -17.52
C PRO A 348 -9.03 18.10 -16.22
N LYS A 349 -9.95 19.07 -16.27
CA LYS A 349 -10.54 19.72 -15.09
C LYS A 349 -12.02 19.37 -14.97
N THR A 350 -12.58 19.45 -13.77
CA THR A 350 -14.00 19.11 -13.55
C THR A 350 -14.94 19.99 -14.39
N ALA A 351 -14.57 21.25 -14.62
CA ALA A 351 -15.31 22.20 -15.45
C ALA A 351 -15.30 21.87 -16.96
N ASP A 352 -14.36 21.05 -17.44
CA ASP A 352 -14.22 20.69 -18.84
C ASP A 352 -15.22 19.61 -19.30
N TYR A 353 -15.79 18.86 -18.34
CA TYR A 353 -16.71 17.77 -18.63
C TYR A 353 -18.13 18.26 -18.97
N PRO A 354 -18.83 17.63 -19.92
CA PRO A 354 -20.19 17.98 -20.29
C PRO A 354 -21.20 17.75 -19.14
N PRO A 355 -22.40 18.37 -19.16
CA PRO A 355 -23.40 18.19 -18.11
C PRO A 355 -24.01 16.77 -18.01
N CYS A 356 -23.70 15.88 -18.96
CA CYS A 356 -24.01 14.44 -18.89
C CYS A 356 -22.97 13.65 -19.70
N LEU A 357 -22.56 12.47 -19.21
CA LEU A 357 -21.59 11.61 -19.90
C LEU A 357 -22.11 11.02 -21.22
N LEU A 358 -23.36 10.56 -21.22
CA LEU A 358 -23.92 9.70 -22.27
C LEU A 358 -25.17 10.35 -22.89
N THR A 359 -25.01 11.04 -24.02
CA THR A 359 -26.13 11.65 -24.74
C THR A 359 -27.00 10.60 -25.44
N LYS A 360 -26.47 9.39 -25.65
CA LYS A 360 -27.13 8.27 -26.33
C LYS A 360 -28.12 7.48 -25.47
N ASN A 361 -28.11 7.65 -24.15
CA ASN A 361 -29.06 7.00 -23.24
C ASN A 361 -29.78 8.02 -22.33
N PRO A 362 -30.92 8.60 -22.77
CA PRO A 362 -31.65 9.58 -21.97
C PRO A 362 -32.27 9.02 -20.67
N ASN A 363 -32.25 7.69 -20.49
CA ASN A 363 -32.80 7.01 -19.31
C ASN A 363 -31.72 6.62 -18.28
N SER A 364 -30.49 7.13 -18.41
CA SER A 364 -29.41 6.90 -17.43
C SER A 364 -28.56 8.17 -17.25
N PRO A 365 -29.11 9.21 -16.58
CA PRO A 365 -28.36 10.42 -16.28
C PRO A 365 -27.16 10.11 -15.38
N ALA A 366 -25.99 10.60 -15.79
CA ALA A 366 -24.77 10.61 -14.99
C ALA A 366 -24.06 11.93 -15.25
N ASN A 367 -24.02 12.79 -14.23
CA ASN A 367 -23.33 14.08 -14.28
C ASN A 367 -21.84 13.87 -13.95
N PRO A 368 -20.92 13.95 -14.93
CA PRO A 368 -19.50 13.77 -14.67
C PRO A 368 -18.93 14.85 -13.77
N GLN A 369 -19.51 16.06 -13.75
CA GLN A 369 -19.02 17.12 -12.88
C GLN A 369 -19.24 16.76 -11.40
N ASP A 370 -20.36 16.14 -11.05
CA ASP A 370 -20.63 15.71 -9.67
C ASP A 370 -19.83 14.46 -9.29
N ILE A 371 -19.62 13.52 -10.22
CA ILE A 371 -18.75 12.35 -10.01
C ILE A 371 -17.29 12.80 -9.83
N SER A 372 -16.80 13.73 -10.64
CA SER A 372 -15.42 14.25 -10.56
C SER A 372 -15.20 15.11 -9.32
N ASN A 373 -16.14 15.98 -8.96
CA ASN A 373 -16.07 16.73 -7.69
C ASN A 373 -16.05 15.79 -6.48
N PHE A 374 -16.81 14.69 -6.50
CA PHE A 374 -16.76 13.68 -5.44
C PHE A 374 -15.44 12.89 -5.43
N CYS A 375 -14.87 12.57 -6.60
CA CYS A 375 -13.55 11.95 -6.72
C CYS A 375 -12.44 12.86 -6.14
N ASN A 376 -12.47 14.14 -6.47
CA ASN A 376 -11.55 15.14 -5.92
C ASN A 376 -11.75 15.34 -4.41
N GLY A 377 -13.00 15.39 -3.95
CA GLY A 377 -13.33 15.43 -2.52
C GLY A 377 -12.79 14.22 -1.77
N LEU A 378 -12.93 13.01 -2.32
CA LEU A 378 -12.32 11.80 -1.73
C LEU A 378 -10.80 11.92 -1.65
N PHE A 379 -10.14 12.28 -2.74
CA PHE A 379 -8.69 12.50 -2.76
C PHE A 379 -8.24 13.52 -1.71
N GLN A 380 -8.93 14.67 -1.61
CA GLN A 380 -8.58 15.69 -0.62
C GLN A 380 -8.87 15.25 0.83
N TYR A 381 -9.92 14.47 1.08
CA TYR A 381 -10.17 13.88 2.39
C TYR A 381 -9.11 12.84 2.75
N MET A 382 -8.57 12.08 1.79
CA MET A 382 -7.43 11.18 2.02
C MET A 382 -6.20 11.92 2.55
N LEU A 383 -5.94 13.13 2.04
CA LEU A 383 -4.85 13.97 2.54
C LEU A 383 -5.10 14.41 4.00
N ILE A 384 -6.34 14.75 4.36
CA ILE A 384 -6.73 15.03 5.76
C ILE A 384 -6.56 13.78 6.64
N LEU A 385 -6.89 12.58 6.14
CA LEU A 385 -6.66 11.33 6.88
C LEU A 385 -5.16 11.06 7.09
N SER A 386 -4.33 11.35 6.09
CA SER A 386 -2.86 11.24 6.17
C SER A 386 -2.23 12.24 7.14
N GLU A 387 -2.82 13.43 7.32
CA GLU A 387 -2.41 14.39 8.35
C GLU A 387 -2.89 13.95 9.75
N THR A 388 -4.12 13.44 9.85
CA THR A 388 -4.77 13.07 11.11
C THR A 388 -4.01 11.99 11.86
N ILE A 389 -3.30 11.09 11.17
CA ILE A 389 -2.56 9.98 11.78
C ILE A 389 -1.55 10.40 12.86
N PHE A 390 -1.05 11.65 12.79
CA PHE A 390 -0.15 12.28 13.77
C PHE A 390 -0.86 12.78 15.04
N LEU A 391 -2.19 12.82 15.03
CA LEU A 391 -3.07 13.21 16.14
C LEU A 391 -3.71 11.99 16.83
N VAL A 392 -3.77 10.83 16.15
CA VAL A 392 -4.36 9.59 16.67
C VAL A 392 -3.50 9.00 17.80
N PRO A 393 -4.12 8.52 18.91
CA PRO A 393 -3.39 7.78 19.94
C PRO A 393 -2.65 6.57 19.38
N SER A 394 -1.41 6.34 19.83
CA SER A 394 -0.51 5.29 19.31
C SER A 394 -1.12 3.88 19.30
N GLN A 395 -1.91 3.56 20.33
CA GLN A 395 -2.67 2.30 20.48
C GLN A 395 -3.75 2.11 19.39
N GLU A 396 -4.27 3.19 18.82
CA GLU A 396 -5.34 3.20 17.83
C GLU A 396 -4.80 3.46 16.41
N GLN A 397 -3.59 4.00 16.26
CA GLN A 397 -3.04 4.44 14.97
C GLN A 397 -2.99 3.32 13.90
N LYS A 398 -2.69 2.07 14.29
CA LYS A 398 -2.71 0.93 13.32
C LYS A 398 -4.12 0.54 12.89
N ARG A 399 -5.11 0.60 13.80
CA ARG A 399 -6.53 0.43 13.45
C ARG A 399 -6.98 1.57 12.53
N TYR A 400 -6.67 2.80 12.91
CA TYR A 400 -6.98 4.00 12.15
C TYR A 400 -6.45 3.91 10.71
N PHE A 401 -5.16 3.63 10.53
CA PHE A 401 -4.55 3.49 9.20
C PHE A 401 -5.26 2.44 8.32
N ASN A 402 -5.57 1.26 8.90
CA ASN A 402 -6.30 0.20 8.20
C ASN A 402 -7.74 0.62 7.82
N GLN A 403 -8.45 1.38 8.67
CA GLN A 403 -9.85 1.79 8.43
C GLN A 403 -9.97 3.10 7.64
N ALA A 404 -8.95 3.95 7.63
CA ALA A 404 -8.93 5.25 6.96
C ALA A 404 -8.25 5.18 5.58
N LEU A 405 -6.96 4.84 5.55
CA LEU A 405 -6.09 5.05 4.39
C LEU A 405 -6.13 3.87 3.40
N HIS A 406 -6.15 2.64 3.90
CA HIS A 406 -6.41 1.46 3.06
C HIS A 406 -7.85 1.46 2.50
N LEU A 407 -8.84 1.90 3.28
CA LEU A 407 -10.23 1.96 2.84
C LEU A 407 -10.38 2.98 1.70
N SER A 408 -9.96 4.22 1.95
CA SER A 408 -10.12 5.32 1.00
C SER A 408 -9.45 5.06 -0.35
N MET A 409 -8.20 4.60 -0.36
CA MET A 409 -7.44 4.33 -1.58
C MET A 409 -7.99 3.12 -2.36
N ILE A 410 -8.05 1.95 -1.71
CA ILE A 410 -8.21 0.64 -2.40
C ILE A 410 -9.68 0.29 -2.65
N TRP A 411 -10.59 0.81 -1.81
CA TRP A 411 -12.01 0.47 -1.86
C TRP A 411 -12.90 1.58 -2.37
N ILE A 412 -12.54 2.85 -2.16
CA ILE A 412 -13.36 3.98 -2.60
C ILE A 412 -12.77 4.62 -3.87
N LEU A 413 -11.53 5.13 -3.83
CA LEU A 413 -10.93 5.85 -4.94
C LEU A 413 -10.64 4.93 -6.14
N ASP A 414 -9.95 3.81 -5.93
CA ASP A 414 -9.69 2.83 -7.00
C ASP A 414 -11.00 2.33 -7.65
N LYS A 415 -12.01 1.96 -6.85
CA LYS A 415 -13.28 1.45 -7.38
C LYS A 415 -14.08 2.53 -8.10
N LEU A 416 -14.04 3.78 -7.64
CA LEU A 416 -14.61 4.93 -8.34
C LEU A 416 -13.93 5.13 -9.70
N VAL A 417 -12.61 5.23 -9.72
CA VAL A 417 -11.84 5.50 -10.94
C VAL A 417 -11.93 4.34 -11.95
N GLN A 418 -11.91 3.07 -11.50
CA GLN A 418 -12.14 1.91 -12.36
C GLN A 418 -13.54 1.89 -13.01
N GLN A 419 -14.55 2.55 -12.42
CA GLN A 419 -15.86 2.73 -13.05
C GLN A 419 -15.88 3.96 -13.95
N MET A 420 -15.25 5.07 -13.57
CA MET A 420 -15.09 6.26 -14.42
C MET A 420 -14.40 5.89 -15.75
N ALA A 421 -13.29 5.16 -15.69
CA ALA A 421 -12.50 4.75 -16.84
C ALA A 421 -13.30 3.99 -17.92
N LYS A 422 -14.34 3.24 -17.50
CA LYS A 422 -15.20 2.44 -18.38
C LYS A 422 -16.33 3.25 -19.03
N LEU A 423 -16.52 4.51 -18.64
CA LEU A 423 -17.53 5.40 -19.23
C LEU A 423 -16.92 6.26 -20.34
N SER A 424 -17.52 6.20 -21.52
CA SER A 424 -17.21 7.11 -22.62
C SER A 424 -17.88 8.47 -22.42
N ILE A 425 -17.25 9.52 -22.93
CA ILE A 425 -17.76 10.88 -22.97
C ILE A 425 -18.34 11.12 -24.37
N ASP A 426 -19.65 11.36 -24.48
CA ASP A 426 -20.35 11.57 -25.76
C ASP A 426 -20.32 13.02 -26.29
N GLY A 427 -19.77 13.99 -25.53
CA GLY A 427 -19.85 15.41 -25.89
C GLY A 427 -18.87 16.33 -25.16
N GLY A 428 -18.87 17.61 -25.54
CA GLY A 428 -17.86 18.58 -25.09
C GLY A 428 -16.50 18.36 -25.77
N GLN A 429 -15.45 19.00 -25.25
CA GLN A 429 -14.10 18.91 -25.83
C GLN A 429 -13.45 17.51 -25.70
N PHE A 430 -13.98 16.66 -24.83
CA PHE A 430 -13.52 15.28 -24.62
C PHE A 430 -14.44 14.24 -25.30
N ALA A 431 -15.25 14.63 -26.30
CA ALA A 431 -16.07 13.69 -27.05
C ALA A 431 -15.22 12.54 -27.66
N GLY A 432 -15.60 11.28 -27.39
CA GLY A 432 -14.86 10.09 -27.79
C GLY A 432 -13.70 9.69 -26.87
N LYS A 433 -13.50 10.39 -25.75
CA LYS A 433 -12.58 10.01 -24.67
C LYS A 433 -13.28 9.14 -23.61
N ASN A 434 -12.49 8.41 -22.84
CA ASN A 434 -12.89 7.78 -21.58
C ASN A 434 -12.84 8.81 -20.44
N PHE A 435 -13.73 8.67 -19.46
CA PHE A 435 -13.82 9.56 -18.29
C PHE A 435 -12.74 9.23 -17.24
N ALA A 436 -12.15 10.26 -16.65
CA ALA A 436 -10.92 10.16 -15.85
C ALA A 436 -10.98 11.03 -14.57
N PRO A 437 -10.23 10.69 -13.51
CA PRO A 437 -10.08 11.57 -12.34
C PRO A 437 -9.35 12.86 -12.72
N THR A 438 -9.56 13.95 -11.98
CA THR A 438 -8.86 15.22 -12.23
C THR A 438 -7.88 15.61 -11.12
N PHE A 439 -7.95 14.95 -9.95
CA PHE A 439 -7.09 15.16 -8.78
C PHE A 439 -6.98 16.62 -8.31
N GLU A 440 -8.02 17.44 -8.56
CA GLU A 440 -8.02 18.86 -8.23
C GLU A 440 -8.09 19.08 -6.70
N ASN A 441 -7.57 20.22 -6.24
CA ASN A 441 -7.68 20.68 -4.85
C ASN A 441 -9.11 21.15 -4.50
N TYR A 442 -10.07 20.21 -4.47
CA TYR A 442 -11.44 20.50 -4.06
C TYR A 442 -11.49 20.90 -2.57
N ASN A 443 -11.93 22.12 -2.31
CA ASN A 443 -12.02 22.66 -0.96
C ASN A 443 -13.24 22.08 -0.20
N LEU A 444 -12.98 21.16 0.73
CA LEU A 444 -13.96 20.60 1.66
C LEU A 444 -14.21 21.48 2.90
N GLY A 445 -13.72 22.71 2.93
CA GLY A 445 -13.75 23.59 4.11
C GLY A 445 -12.61 23.29 5.08
N THR A 446 -12.84 23.53 6.37
CA THR A 446 -11.89 23.19 7.44
C THR A 446 -11.93 21.69 7.77
N ARG A 447 -10.89 21.16 8.43
CA ARG A 447 -10.73 19.71 8.66
C ARG A 447 -11.78 19.11 9.60
N ASP A 448 -12.36 19.93 10.47
CA ASP A 448 -13.53 19.65 11.33
C ASP A 448 -14.89 19.69 10.58
N GLN A 449 -14.90 20.10 9.32
CA GLN A 449 -16.09 20.18 8.46
C GLN A 449 -15.99 19.25 7.24
N ALA A 450 -14.77 18.81 6.89
CA ALA A 450 -14.48 18.13 5.64
C ALA A 450 -15.25 16.82 5.45
N TYR A 451 -15.49 16.06 6.53
CA TYR A 451 -16.30 14.84 6.45
C TYR A 451 -17.76 15.12 6.09
N ALA A 452 -18.38 16.12 6.73
CA ALA A 452 -19.75 16.51 6.43
C ALA A 452 -19.91 17.06 5.00
N ASN A 453 -18.92 17.81 4.52
CA ASN A 453 -18.89 18.32 3.14
C ASN A 453 -18.65 17.19 2.11
N LEU A 454 -17.85 16.18 2.43
CA LEU A 454 -17.69 14.98 1.61
C LEU A 454 -19.00 14.15 1.55
N VAL A 455 -19.70 13.99 2.68
CA VAL A 455 -21.05 13.37 2.72
C VAL A 455 -22.03 14.14 1.84
N ALA A 456 -22.01 15.48 1.87
CA ALA A 456 -22.86 16.32 1.03
C ALA A 456 -22.56 16.14 -0.48
N LEU A 457 -21.28 16.06 -0.86
CA LEU A 457 -20.86 15.72 -2.23
C LEU A 457 -21.36 14.34 -2.65
N GLY A 458 -21.18 13.32 -1.80
CA GLY A 458 -21.64 11.96 -2.07
C GLY A 458 -23.15 11.89 -2.30
N ASN A 459 -23.94 12.55 -1.46
CA ASN A 459 -25.39 12.63 -1.59
C ASN A 459 -25.81 13.37 -2.88
N LYS A 460 -25.15 14.49 -3.23
CA LYS A 460 -25.41 15.22 -4.48
C LYS A 460 -25.11 14.34 -5.70
N MET A 461 -23.96 13.68 -5.70
CA MET A 461 -23.52 12.77 -6.75
C MET A 461 -24.48 11.58 -6.91
N ALA A 462 -24.92 10.96 -5.82
CA ALA A 462 -25.91 9.88 -5.83
C ALA A 462 -27.27 10.28 -6.45
N ILE A 463 -27.70 11.53 -6.24
CA ILE A 463 -28.94 12.07 -6.83
C ILE A 463 -28.76 12.36 -8.34
N SER A 464 -27.64 12.97 -8.73
CA SER A 464 -27.35 13.34 -10.13
C SER A 464 -26.94 12.15 -11.02
N SER A 465 -26.43 11.08 -10.40
CA SER A 465 -25.78 9.94 -11.06
C SER A 465 -26.13 8.63 -10.35
N PRO A 466 -27.38 8.14 -10.42
CA PRO A 466 -27.85 7.02 -9.59
C PRO A 466 -27.07 5.70 -9.73
N SER A 467 -26.37 5.49 -10.86
CA SER A 467 -25.45 4.36 -11.08
C SER A 467 -24.23 4.35 -10.15
N PHE A 468 -23.91 5.46 -9.50
CA PHE A 468 -22.83 5.59 -8.51
C PHE A 468 -23.33 5.71 -7.06
N ALA A 469 -24.65 5.72 -6.82
CA ALA A 469 -25.24 5.94 -5.49
C ALA A 469 -24.81 4.91 -4.42
N TRP A 470 -24.46 3.70 -4.85
CA TRP A 470 -23.91 2.65 -3.98
C TRP A 470 -22.62 3.07 -3.26
N LEU A 471 -21.78 3.91 -3.87
CA LEU A 471 -20.46 4.23 -3.37
C LEU A 471 -20.49 5.08 -2.07
N PRO A 472 -21.16 6.24 -2.01
CA PRO A 472 -21.31 6.96 -0.75
C PRO A 472 -22.15 6.20 0.27
N GLN A 473 -23.15 5.42 -0.19
CA GLN A 473 -24.03 4.63 0.68
C GLN A 473 -23.27 3.49 1.40
N ASP A 474 -22.42 2.74 0.69
CA ASP A 474 -21.74 1.57 1.24
C ASP A 474 -20.39 1.89 1.89
N TYR A 475 -19.80 3.07 1.62
CA TYR A 475 -18.44 3.40 2.09
C TYR A 475 -18.31 4.70 2.88
N ILE A 476 -19.34 5.56 2.94
CA ILE A 476 -19.31 6.80 3.74
C ILE A 476 -20.44 6.82 4.77
N THR A 477 -21.71 6.79 4.33
CA THR A 477 -22.88 6.90 5.24
C THR A 477 -23.34 5.55 5.81
N ASN A 478 -22.45 4.57 5.91
CA ASN A 478 -22.79 3.15 5.79
C ASN A 478 -23.61 2.56 6.95
N SER A 479 -24.65 1.82 6.59
CA SER A 479 -25.49 0.99 7.48
C SER A 479 -25.05 -0.48 7.59
N LYS A 480 -23.99 -0.90 6.86
CA LYS A 480 -23.43 -2.26 6.78
C LYS A 480 -22.09 -2.45 7.53
N GLY A 481 -21.61 -1.45 8.27
CA GLY A 481 -20.49 -1.60 9.21
C GLY A 481 -19.06 -1.36 8.68
N VAL A 482 -18.90 -0.84 7.47
CA VAL A 482 -17.60 -0.37 6.93
C VAL A 482 -17.76 1.07 6.43
N SER A 483 -17.23 2.07 7.12
CA SER A 483 -17.28 3.46 6.65
C SER A 483 -15.94 4.16 6.78
N LEU A 484 -15.70 5.08 5.86
CA LEU A 484 -14.66 6.09 5.95
C LEU A 484 -14.84 6.85 7.28
N PRO A 485 -13.81 6.96 8.13
CA PRO A 485 -14.00 7.52 9.48
C PRO A 485 -14.17 9.03 9.41
N ASP A 486 -15.12 9.54 10.21
CA ASP A 486 -15.18 10.95 10.58
C ASP A 486 -14.00 11.26 11.51
N VAL A 487 -13.16 12.22 11.13
CA VAL A 487 -12.01 12.68 11.92
C VAL A 487 -12.19 14.05 12.55
N SER A 488 -13.38 14.64 12.43
CA SER A 488 -13.63 16.05 12.79
C SER A 488 -13.29 16.36 14.25
N SER A 489 -13.43 15.39 15.16
CA SER A 489 -13.05 15.50 16.58
C SER A 489 -11.56 15.77 16.80
N TYR A 490 -10.66 15.23 15.97
CA TYR A 490 -9.21 15.47 16.06
C TYR A 490 -8.81 16.90 15.69
N TRP A 491 -9.65 17.60 14.92
CA TRP A 491 -9.39 18.94 14.40
C TRP A 491 -10.24 20.03 15.06
N SER A 492 -11.29 19.65 15.80
CA SER A 492 -12.08 20.57 16.60
C SER A 492 -11.23 21.22 17.72
N SER A 493 -11.51 22.48 18.05
CA SER A 493 -10.76 23.25 19.07
C SER A 493 -11.07 22.85 20.52
N ALA A 494 -11.62 21.66 20.75
CA ALA A 494 -11.92 21.09 22.06
C ALA A 494 -11.18 19.76 22.26
N THR A 495 -10.53 19.63 23.42
CA THR A 495 -9.79 18.47 23.97
C THR A 495 -9.94 17.11 23.27
N PRO A 496 -8.83 16.38 23.02
CA PRO A 496 -8.85 15.03 22.44
C PRO A 496 -9.84 14.09 23.13
N SER A 497 -10.61 13.35 22.32
CA SER A 497 -11.56 12.35 22.79
C SER A 497 -10.87 11.33 23.70
N THR A 498 -11.51 10.99 24.83
CA THR A 498 -10.98 10.04 25.81
C THR A 498 -10.56 8.72 25.15
N PRO A 499 -9.32 8.23 25.38
CA PRO A 499 -8.92 6.91 24.91
C PRO A 499 -9.81 5.84 25.56
N LEU A 500 -10.14 4.80 24.80
CA LEU A 500 -10.99 3.70 25.26
C LEU A 500 -10.31 2.90 26.37
N LYS A 501 -10.54 3.30 27.62
CA LYS A 501 -10.11 2.57 28.82
C LYS A 501 -10.91 1.28 28.96
N ASN A 502 -10.42 0.21 28.36
CA ASN A 502 -10.33 -1.13 28.94
C ASN A 502 -9.64 -2.06 27.94
N ASN A 503 -8.50 -2.63 28.32
CA ASN A 503 -7.92 -3.78 27.63
C ASN A 503 -8.64 -5.05 28.14
N PRO A 504 -9.38 -5.80 27.29
CA PRO A 504 -10.08 -7.02 27.70
C PRO A 504 -9.19 -8.28 27.63
N TYR A 505 -8.04 -8.21 26.96
CA TYR A 505 -7.08 -9.32 26.78
C TYR A 505 -5.94 -9.33 27.82
N ALA A 506 -5.92 -8.38 28.77
CA ALA A 506 -4.88 -8.24 29.80
C ALA A 506 -4.65 -9.50 30.66
N ASN A 507 -5.65 -10.38 30.72
CA ASN A 507 -5.64 -11.65 31.44
C ASN A 507 -5.50 -12.90 30.52
N VAL A 508 -5.16 -12.69 29.24
CA VAL A 508 -5.05 -13.70 28.19
C VAL A 508 -3.58 -13.85 27.76
N PRO A 509 -3.07 -15.07 27.51
CA PRO A 509 -1.71 -15.28 26.99
C PRO A 509 -1.44 -14.49 25.70
N LYS A 510 -0.26 -13.86 25.61
CA LYS A 510 0.17 -13.13 24.40
C LYS A 510 0.47 -14.09 23.24
N PHE A 511 0.04 -13.71 22.04
CA PHE A 511 0.22 -14.46 20.81
C PHE A 511 1.71 -14.66 20.44
N PRO A 512 2.19 -15.90 20.23
CA PRO A 512 3.56 -16.17 19.81
C PRO A 512 3.85 -15.69 18.38
N ALA A 513 4.97 -14.97 18.20
CA ALA A 513 5.43 -14.51 16.89
C ALA A 513 5.53 -15.65 15.87
N ASN A 514 6.29 -16.69 16.21
CA ASN A 514 6.52 -17.84 15.35
C ASN A 514 5.65 -19.03 15.78
N PRO A 515 5.18 -19.88 14.85
CA PRO A 515 4.67 -21.20 15.19
C PRO A 515 5.79 -22.09 15.75
N PRO A 516 5.44 -23.15 16.52
CA PRO A 516 6.43 -24.07 17.07
C PRO A 516 7.11 -24.89 15.97
N VAL A 517 8.28 -25.46 16.27
CA VAL A 517 9.05 -26.28 15.32
C VAL A 517 9.05 -27.73 15.81
N GLY A 518 8.44 -28.64 15.03
CA GLY A 518 8.34 -30.06 15.39
C GLY A 518 7.34 -30.83 14.55
N ALA A 519 7.18 -32.12 14.85
CA ALA A 519 6.23 -33.02 14.18
C ALA A 519 4.90 -33.10 14.95
N PHE A 520 3.96 -32.24 14.58
CA PHE A 520 2.57 -32.21 15.07
C PHE A 520 1.62 -31.94 13.88
N ASP A 521 0.31 -32.18 14.04
CA ASP A 521 -0.66 -31.94 12.97
C ASP A 521 -0.99 -30.43 12.83
N PRO A 522 -0.66 -29.78 11.69
CA PRO A 522 -0.86 -28.36 11.52
C PRO A 522 -2.33 -27.99 11.26
N HIS A 523 -2.78 -26.92 11.91
CA HIS A 523 -4.13 -26.36 11.75
C HIS A 523 -4.10 -24.83 11.64
N THR A 524 -5.07 -24.27 10.93
CA THR A 524 -5.12 -22.87 10.46
C THR A 524 -5.82 -21.88 11.40
N CYS A 525 -6.52 -22.38 12.43
CA CYS A 525 -7.37 -21.59 13.32
C CYS A 525 -7.16 -21.93 14.79
N MET A 526 -7.50 -20.98 15.68
CA MET A 526 -7.75 -21.24 17.11
C MET A 526 -8.77 -22.37 17.31
N GLY A 527 -8.53 -23.21 18.32
CA GLY A 527 -9.42 -24.30 18.72
C GLY A 527 -9.59 -25.42 17.68
N LEU A 528 -8.60 -25.63 16.79
CA LEU A 528 -8.57 -26.73 15.81
C LEU A 528 -7.35 -27.66 15.96
N ASN A 529 -6.67 -27.61 17.11
CA ASN A 529 -5.51 -28.47 17.42
C ASN A 529 -5.92 -29.94 17.59
N SER A 530 -5.08 -30.86 17.12
CA SER A 530 -5.40 -32.29 17.11
C SER A 530 -5.11 -32.99 18.43
N CYS A 531 -4.12 -32.55 19.22
CA CYS A 531 -3.80 -33.12 20.54
C CYS A 531 -3.53 -32.05 21.63
N LYS A 532 -3.30 -32.51 22.88
CA LYS A 532 -2.67 -31.75 23.97
C LYS A 532 -1.29 -31.22 23.53
N GLY A 533 -0.96 -29.96 23.86
CA GLY A 533 0.34 -29.35 23.59
C GLY A 533 0.67 -29.13 22.10
N GLN A 534 -0.36 -29.02 21.24
CA GLN A 534 -0.23 -28.85 19.79
C GLN A 534 -0.89 -27.56 19.27
N ASP A 535 -1.01 -26.53 20.10
CA ASP A 535 -1.34 -25.18 19.64
C ASP A 535 -0.07 -24.36 19.34
N ARG A 536 -0.21 -23.06 19.02
CA ARG A 536 0.94 -22.19 18.69
C ARG A 536 1.95 -21.98 19.83
N PHE A 537 1.63 -22.29 21.09
CA PHE A 537 2.61 -22.34 22.18
C PHE A 537 3.38 -23.67 22.23
N GLY A 538 2.89 -24.69 21.53
CA GLY A 538 3.52 -26.01 21.41
C GLY A 538 3.69 -26.73 22.75
N PRO A 539 4.67 -27.66 22.85
CA PRO A 539 4.90 -28.43 24.07
C PRO A 539 5.48 -27.59 25.23
N ALA A 540 5.95 -26.36 24.97
CA ALA A 540 6.41 -25.45 26.02
C ALA A 540 5.24 -24.86 26.82
N GLY A 541 4.12 -24.56 26.15
CA GLY A 541 2.96 -23.91 26.77
C GLY A 541 3.16 -22.40 27.00
N HIS A 542 2.30 -21.80 27.81
CA HIS A 542 2.30 -20.38 28.18
C HIS A 542 2.14 -20.19 29.69
N LEU A 543 2.43 -18.98 30.17
CA LEU A 543 2.13 -18.58 31.55
C LEU A 543 0.62 -18.32 31.70
N ASP A 544 0.02 -18.85 32.77
CA ASP A 544 -1.31 -18.45 33.23
C ASP A 544 -1.26 -17.17 34.11
N GLN A 545 -2.42 -16.75 34.62
CA GLN A 545 -2.58 -15.58 35.49
C GLN A 545 -1.86 -15.71 36.85
N GLN A 546 -1.40 -16.92 37.20
CA GLN A 546 -0.66 -17.25 38.41
C GLN A 546 0.82 -17.53 38.11
N GLY A 547 1.28 -17.24 36.88
CA GLY A 547 2.66 -17.42 36.44
C GLY A 547 3.09 -18.89 36.31
N GLN A 548 2.14 -19.83 36.22
CA GLN A 548 2.44 -21.25 36.00
C GLN A 548 2.47 -21.57 34.51
N MET A 549 3.39 -22.45 34.09
CA MET A 549 3.45 -22.91 32.70
C MET A 549 2.37 -23.96 32.43
N VAL A 550 1.41 -23.63 31.58
CA VAL A 550 0.26 -24.47 31.22
C VAL A 550 0.20 -24.75 29.71
N GLN A 551 -0.39 -25.90 29.35
CA GLN A 551 -0.62 -26.33 27.97
C GLN A 551 -2.12 -26.42 27.70
N ASN A 552 -2.55 -26.32 26.44
CA ASN A 552 -3.92 -26.69 26.06
C ASN A 552 -4.22 -28.12 26.51
N ALA A 553 -5.32 -28.36 27.21
CA ALA A 553 -5.55 -29.63 27.92
C ALA A 553 -5.93 -30.79 26.99
N CYS A 554 -6.68 -30.52 25.91
CA CYS A 554 -7.12 -31.52 24.94
C CYS A 554 -7.15 -30.97 23.50
N ALA A 555 -7.57 -31.82 22.55
CA ALA A 555 -7.90 -31.46 21.18
C ALA A 555 -8.99 -30.37 21.14
N GLY A 556 -8.92 -29.45 20.17
CA GLY A 556 -9.90 -28.37 19.96
C GLY A 556 -9.87 -27.21 20.97
N GLN A 557 -8.98 -27.20 21.96
CA GLN A 557 -8.92 -26.21 23.05
C GLN A 557 -7.73 -25.22 22.96
N GLY A 558 -6.94 -25.28 21.89
CA GLY A 558 -5.70 -24.53 21.72
C GLY A 558 -5.87 -23.09 21.25
N TYR A 559 -4.96 -22.20 21.66
CA TYR A 559 -5.08 -20.76 21.45
C TYR A 559 -4.87 -20.28 20.01
N CYS A 560 -4.04 -20.92 19.18
CA CYS A 560 -3.88 -20.46 17.79
C CYS A 560 -3.31 -21.49 16.81
N SER A 561 -3.37 -21.12 15.54
CA SER A 561 -2.81 -21.80 14.36
C SER A 561 -1.36 -22.26 14.56
N SER A 562 -1.12 -23.55 14.38
CA SER A 562 0.21 -24.15 14.31
C SER A 562 0.72 -24.35 12.88
N THR A 563 -0.12 -24.15 11.86
CA THR A 563 0.31 -24.01 10.46
C THR A 563 1.25 -22.80 10.32
N ALA A 564 2.28 -22.94 9.49
CA ALA A 564 3.18 -21.85 9.12
C ALA A 564 2.42 -20.65 8.54
N ASP A 565 2.88 -19.44 8.86
CA ASP A 565 2.27 -18.19 8.39
C ASP A 565 2.61 -17.96 6.90
N HIS A 566 1.62 -17.65 6.07
CA HIS A 566 1.83 -17.34 4.64
C HIS A 566 0.88 -16.27 4.12
N SER A 567 1.39 -15.34 3.30
CA SER A 567 0.69 -14.11 2.89
C SER A 567 0.00 -14.16 1.52
N CYS A 568 0.02 -15.28 0.79
CA CYS A 568 -0.60 -15.36 -0.54
C CYS A 568 -1.31 -16.72 -0.79
N ARG A 569 -2.14 -16.73 -1.85
CA ARG A 569 -2.70 -17.94 -2.48
C ARG A 569 -1.52 -18.80 -2.93
N VAL A 570 -1.68 -20.12 -2.96
CA VAL A 570 -0.65 -21.10 -3.32
C VAL A 570 0.67 -21.09 -2.50
N LEU A 571 0.77 -20.34 -1.39
CA LEU A 571 1.93 -20.35 -0.47
C LEU A 571 1.74 -21.25 0.77
N ASN A 572 0.69 -22.07 0.81
CA ASN A 572 0.48 -23.04 1.88
C ASN A 572 1.46 -24.24 1.72
N ASN A 573 2.10 -24.67 2.81
CA ASN A 573 3.15 -25.69 2.77
C ASN A 573 2.64 -27.15 2.64
N CYS A 574 1.35 -27.42 2.87
CA CYS A 574 0.78 -28.76 2.70
C CYS A 574 -0.75 -28.74 2.52
N LYS A 575 -1.34 -29.94 2.39
CA LYS A 575 -2.77 -30.22 2.49
C LYS A 575 -3.36 -29.68 3.82
N TYR A 576 -4.60 -29.21 3.79
CA TYR A 576 -5.33 -28.62 4.93
C TYR A 576 -4.66 -27.41 5.63
N GLN A 577 -3.74 -26.72 4.94
CA GLN A 577 -3.03 -25.53 5.44
C GLN A 577 -3.42 -24.22 4.74
N GLY A 578 -3.95 -24.27 3.51
CA GLY A 578 -4.43 -23.08 2.80
C GLY A 578 -5.77 -22.63 3.37
N GLY A 579 -5.75 -21.60 4.21
CA GLY A 579 -6.95 -21.16 4.92
C GLY A 579 -7.07 -19.66 5.14
N CYS A 580 -7.97 -19.04 4.38
CA CYS A 580 -9.00 -18.05 4.76
C CYS A 580 -9.78 -17.68 3.46
N GLY A 581 -11.10 -17.88 3.39
CA GLY A 581 -11.84 -17.76 2.12
C GLY A 581 -12.00 -16.31 1.66
N LEU A 582 -11.00 -15.76 0.98
CA LEU A 582 -10.89 -14.30 0.75
C LEU A 582 -10.37 -13.91 -0.65
N TYR A 583 -9.51 -14.77 -1.23
CA TYR A 583 -8.99 -14.62 -2.60
C TYR A 583 -8.91 -16.00 -3.28
N GLY A 584 -9.46 -16.10 -4.48
CA GLY A 584 -9.81 -17.39 -5.09
C GLY A 584 -11.30 -17.42 -5.40
N ASP A 585 -11.72 -18.45 -6.12
CA ASP A 585 -13.11 -18.61 -6.55
C ASP A 585 -14.08 -18.96 -5.40
N ALA A 586 -15.38 -18.85 -5.68
CA ALA A 586 -16.46 -19.21 -4.78
C ALA A 586 -16.36 -20.62 -4.16
N GLU A 587 -15.68 -21.59 -4.79
CA GLU A 587 -15.47 -22.93 -4.19
C GLU A 587 -14.27 -22.92 -3.23
N GLU A 588 -13.15 -22.30 -3.57
CA GLU A 588 -12.03 -22.09 -2.66
C GLU A 588 -12.47 -21.32 -1.41
N GLN A 589 -13.28 -20.27 -1.57
CA GLN A 589 -13.82 -19.47 -0.46
C GLN A 589 -14.84 -20.21 0.40
N ASN A 590 -15.57 -21.17 -0.16
CA ASN A 590 -16.46 -22.06 0.59
C ASN A 590 -15.71 -23.16 1.37
N ASN A 591 -14.40 -23.34 1.14
CA ASN A 591 -13.60 -24.45 1.69
C ASN A 591 -12.29 -24.03 2.41
N PRO A 592 -12.27 -22.99 3.26
CA PRO A 592 -11.06 -22.54 3.96
C PRO A 592 -10.46 -23.64 4.85
N GLY A 593 -9.16 -23.90 4.72
CA GLY A 593 -8.47 -25.00 5.40
C GLY A 593 -8.79 -26.40 4.84
N GLY A 594 -9.55 -26.48 3.75
CA GLY A 594 -10.00 -27.72 3.10
C GLY A 594 -9.18 -28.15 1.89
N ASN A 595 -8.08 -27.45 1.58
CA ASN A 595 -7.29 -27.64 0.35
C ASN A 595 -6.68 -29.05 0.21
N ALA A 596 -6.59 -29.53 -1.04
CA ALA A 596 -6.22 -30.91 -1.36
C ALA A 596 -4.71 -31.22 -1.34
N CYS A 597 -3.84 -30.22 -1.53
CA CYS A 597 -2.37 -30.38 -1.58
C CYS A 597 -1.64 -29.09 -1.15
N GLN A 598 -0.30 -29.15 -1.08
CA GLN A 598 0.56 -27.96 -1.09
C GLN A 598 0.20 -27.04 -2.28
N SER A 599 0.36 -25.73 -2.12
CA SER A 599 0.13 -24.73 -3.17
C SER A 599 -1.27 -24.77 -3.80
N LEU A 600 -2.31 -24.97 -2.98
CA LEU A 600 -3.73 -24.95 -3.36
C LEU A 600 -4.55 -24.33 -2.23
N GLY A 601 -5.62 -23.61 -2.57
CA GLY A 601 -6.52 -22.98 -1.63
C GLY A 601 -6.17 -21.52 -1.30
N SER A 602 -7.12 -20.89 -0.60
CA SER A 602 -7.11 -19.45 -0.32
C SER A 602 -6.19 -19.07 0.85
N CYS A 603 -5.45 -17.96 0.67
CA CYS A 603 -4.82 -17.12 1.69
C CYS A 603 -5.49 -17.15 3.07
N ALA A 604 -4.90 -17.14 4.26
CA ALA A 604 -3.55 -16.87 4.72
C ALA A 604 -3.58 -16.99 6.26
N THR A 605 -2.59 -17.62 6.87
CA THR A 605 -2.62 -18.08 8.27
C THR A 605 -1.92 -17.12 9.25
N PRO A 606 -2.45 -16.89 10.47
CA PRO A 606 -3.67 -17.44 11.06
C PRO A 606 -4.97 -16.77 10.58
N ILE A 607 -6.09 -17.51 10.64
CA ILE A 607 -7.43 -16.94 10.43
C ILE A 607 -7.88 -16.23 11.72
N ASN A 608 -8.18 -14.93 11.62
CA ASN A 608 -8.72 -14.09 12.68
C ASN A 608 -10.21 -13.74 12.46
N ALA A 609 -10.88 -13.26 13.51
CA ALA A 609 -12.34 -13.10 13.58
C ALA A 609 -12.91 -12.13 12.54
N GLU A 610 -12.18 -11.07 12.22
CA GLU A 610 -12.65 -9.95 11.40
C GLU A 610 -12.57 -10.22 9.88
N ARG A 611 -12.28 -11.46 9.45
CA ARG A 611 -12.28 -11.89 8.05
C ARG A 611 -13.63 -12.46 7.65
N PHE A 612 -14.22 -11.93 6.58
CA PHE A 612 -15.47 -12.39 5.95
C PHE A 612 -15.20 -12.89 4.52
N SER A 613 -16.05 -13.78 4.01
CA SER A 613 -15.90 -14.28 2.63
C SER A 613 -16.35 -13.22 1.62
N THR A 614 -15.68 -13.12 0.47
CA THR A 614 -15.88 -12.04 -0.52
C THR A 614 -16.69 -12.51 -1.73
N ASP A 615 -16.74 -13.81 -1.99
CA ASP A 615 -17.50 -14.45 -3.07
C ASP A 615 -18.17 -15.77 -2.58
N GLY A 616 -19.12 -16.28 -3.36
CA GLY A 616 -19.76 -17.57 -3.16
C GLY A 616 -20.78 -17.64 -2.02
N PRO A 617 -21.22 -18.86 -1.63
CA PRO A 617 -22.36 -19.07 -0.72
C PRO A 617 -22.18 -18.54 0.72
N ASN A 618 -20.99 -18.04 1.08
CA ASN A 618 -20.68 -17.50 2.41
C ASN A 618 -20.27 -16.02 2.35
N GLN A 619 -20.60 -15.31 1.26
CA GLN A 619 -20.28 -13.89 1.10
C GLN A 619 -20.80 -13.06 2.29
N GLY A 620 -19.95 -12.23 2.88
CA GLY A 620 -20.24 -11.45 4.08
C GLY A 620 -20.23 -12.23 5.40
N LEU A 621 -20.08 -13.56 5.39
CA LEU A 621 -20.05 -14.40 6.59
C LEU A 621 -18.61 -14.68 7.06
N GLY A 622 -18.43 -14.82 8.38
CA GLY A 622 -17.13 -14.98 9.03
C GLY A 622 -16.35 -16.24 8.60
N VAL A 623 -15.16 -16.01 8.05
CA VAL A 623 -14.27 -17.06 7.51
C VAL A 623 -13.80 -18.02 8.60
N TRP A 624 -13.57 -17.53 9.83
CA TRP A 624 -13.19 -18.39 10.96
C TRP A 624 -14.30 -19.38 11.34
N LEU A 625 -15.56 -18.93 11.33
CA LEU A 625 -16.73 -19.78 11.57
C LEU A 625 -16.86 -20.84 10.47
N ARG A 626 -16.73 -20.43 9.19
CA ARG A 626 -16.79 -21.38 8.06
C ARG A 626 -15.64 -22.38 8.10
N ALA A 627 -14.41 -21.96 8.44
CA ALA A 627 -13.26 -22.85 8.58
C ALA A 627 -13.46 -23.90 9.70
N ARG A 628 -14.08 -23.51 10.82
CA ARG A 628 -14.44 -24.46 11.88
C ARG A 628 -15.54 -25.43 11.45
N GLN A 629 -16.53 -24.99 10.67
CA GLN A 629 -17.52 -25.90 10.08
C GLN A 629 -16.87 -26.89 9.09
N VAL A 630 -16.02 -26.42 8.18
CA VAL A 630 -15.26 -27.27 7.24
C VAL A 630 -14.38 -28.28 7.97
N PHE A 631 -13.77 -27.89 9.10
CA PHE A 631 -13.00 -28.80 9.95
C PHE A 631 -13.89 -29.83 10.68
N LEU A 632 -15.06 -29.42 11.20
CA LEU A 632 -16.06 -30.32 11.78
C LEU A 632 -16.55 -31.36 10.77
N GLU A 633 -16.77 -30.94 9.53
CA GLU A 633 -17.19 -31.81 8.42
C GLU A 633 -16.06 -32.77 7.95
N LYS A 634 -14.80 -32.28 7.85
CA LYS A 634 -13.74 -32.97 7.09
C LYS A 634 -12.55 -33.52 7.90
N ARG A 635 -12.31 -33.07 9.14
CA ARG A 635 -11.21 -33.57 10.01
C ARG A 635 -11.69 -34.08 11.37
N TRP A 636 -12.57 -33.34 12.05
CA TRP A 636 -12.93 -33.61 13.45
C TRP A 636 -13.41 -35.04 13.76
N PRO A 637 -14.24 -35.71 12.95
CA PRO A 637 -14.82 -37.00 13.35
C PRO A 637 -13.77 -38.10 13.56
N ALA A 638 -12.62 -38.02 12.87
CA ALA A 638 -11.50 -38.93 13.08
C ALA A 638 -10.73 -38.62 14.37
N ILE A 639 -10.41 -37.34 14.59
CA ILE A 639 -9.70 -36.84 15.79
C ILE A 639 -10.53 -37.12 17.05
N ALA A 640 -11.83 -36.79 17.03
CA ALA A 640 -12.75 -37.00 18.14
C ALA A 640 -12.81 -38.46 18.57
N ARG A 641 -12.94 -39.40 17.62
CA ARG A 641 -12.92 -40.84 17.89
C ARG A 641 -11.58 -41.32 18.48
N ALA A 642 -10.45 -40.75 18.04
CA ALA A 642 -9.13 -41.08 18.59
C ALA A 642 -8.93 -40.58 20.04
N HIS A 643 -9.68 -39.56 20.47
CA HIS A 643 -9.55 -38.92 21.79
C HIS A 643 -10.77 -39.10 22.71
N GLY A 644 -11.77 -39.92 22.32
CA GLY A 644 -12.98 -40.17 23.13
C GLY A 644 -13.93 -38.97 23.24
N LEU A 645 -13.91 -38.07 22.26
CA LEU A 645 -14.72 -36.85 22.20
C LEU A 645 -15.94 -37.03 21.27
N ASP A 646 -16.92 -36.14 21.40
CA ASP A 646 -18.10 -36.09 20.53
C ASP A 646 -17.69 -35.79 19.06
N PRO A 647 -17.91 -36.71 18.11
CA PRO A 647 -17.54 -36.51 16.70
C PRO A 647 -18.49 -35.56 15.96
N THR A 648 -19.61 -35.16 16.55
CA THR A 648 -20.62 -34.27 15.95
C THR A 648 -20.47 -32.81 16.40
N LYS A 649 -19.65 -32.53 17.42
CA LYS A 649 -19.53 -31.22 18.05
C LYS A 649 -18.09 -30.86 18.37
N LEU A 650 -17.62 -29.71 17.88
CA LEU A 650 -16.34 -29.15 18.28
C LEU A 650 -16.39 -28.57 19.71
N PRO A 651 -15.30 -28.69 20.50
CA PRO A 651 -15.08 -27.86 21.68
C PRO A 651 -15.12 -26.37 21.33
N GLY A 652 -15.59 -25.55 22.27
CA GLY A 652 -15.46 -24.09 22.16
C GLY A 652 -13.98 -23.65 22.16
N PRO A 653 -13.67 -22.46 21.63
CA PRO A 653 -12.33 -21.88 21.79
C PRO A 653 -12.02 -21.64 23.28
N PRO A 654 -10.74 -21.50 23.67
CA PRO A 654 -10.42 -20.86 24.95
C PRO A 654 -11.03 -19.45 24.99
N HIS A 655 -11.37 -18.95 26.19
CA HIS A 655 -12.07 -17.67 26.37
C HIS A 655 -13.25 -17.43 25.38
N PRO A 656 -14.33 -18.25 25.42
CA PRO A 656 -15.50 -18.07 24.55
C PRO A 656 -16.09 -16.65 24.60
N GLU A 657 -16.00 -15.98 25.74
CA GLU A 657 -16.43 -14.61 25.97
C GLU A 657 -15.61 -13.53 25.24
N LEU A 658 -14.40 -13.88 24.77
CA LEU A 658 -13.52 -13.01 23.97
C LEU A 658 -13.38 -13.48 22.51
N PHE A 659 -13.51 -14.79 22.27
CA PHE A 659 -13.15 -15.43 21.00
C PHE A 659 -14.28 -16.25 20.35
N ALA A 660 -15.55 -16.01 20.68
CA ALA A 660 -16.72 -16.67 20.07
C ALA A 660 -16.70 -16.67 18.53
N ASN A 661 -16.24 -15.57 17.93
CA ASN A 661 -16.12 -15.39 16.47
C ASN A 661 -14.68 -15.63 15.95
N GLY A 662 -13.75 -16.00 16.84
CA GLY A 662 -12.32 -16.21 16.57
C GLY A 662 -11.38 -15.25 17.31
N PRO A 663 -10.06 -15.41 17.14
CA PRO A 663 -9.09 -14.50 17.71
C PRO A 663 -9.18 -13.13 17.01
N THR A 664 -9.24 -12.05 17.78
CA THR A 664 -9.38 -10.68 17.26
C THR A 664 -8.04 -10.03 16.95
N PHE A 665 -8.01 -9.09 16.00
CA PHE A 665 -6.84 -8.29 15.66
C PHE A 665 -6.19 -7.61 16.89
N ALA A 666 -7.03 -7.10 17.81
CA ALA A 666 -6.59 -6.46 19.04
C ALA A 666 -5.66 -7.37 19.88
N TRP A 667 -6.04 -8.62 20.12
CA TRP A 667 -5.24 -9.59 20.88
C TRP A 667 -3.87 -9.87 20.23
N PHE A 668 -3.81 -9.95 18.90
CA PHE A 668 -2.53 -10.06 18.20
C PHE A 668 -1.67 -8.80 18.41
N THR A 669 -2.24 -7.59 18.24
CA THR A 669 -1.48 -6.33 18.37
C THR A 669 -0.88 -6.10 19.75
N GLU A 670 -1.59 -6.46 20.83
CA GLU A 670 -1.06 -6.37 22.21
C GLU A 670 0.17 -7.25 22.47
N SER A 671 0.38 -8.24 21.60
CA SER A 671 1.52 -9.16 21.66
C SER A 671 2.78 -8.56 21.02
N GLY A 672 2.69 -7.39 20.37
CA GLY A 672 3.78 -6.75 19.62
C GLY A 672 4.07 -7.46 18.29
N VAL A 673 3.14 -8.28 17.81
CA VAL A 673 3.26 -9.15 16.64
C VAL A 673 2.16 -8.80 15.65
N GLY A 674 2.53 -8.54 14.39
CA GLY A 674 1.55 -8.36 13.32
C GLY A 674 0.93 -9.69 12.88
N VAL A 675 -0.35 -9.69 12.49
CA VAL A 675 -0.94 -10.84 11.81
C VAL A 675 -0.49 -10.90 10.35
N THR A 676 -0.30 -12.13 9.87
CA THR A 676 -0.02 -12.38 8.46
C THR A 676 -1.31 -12.24 7.65
N ALA A 677 -1.44 -11.05 7.07
CA ALA A 677 -2.44 -10.71 6.06
C ALA A 677 -2.10 -11.39 4.72
N CYS A 678 -3.12 -11.57 3.88
CA CYS A 678 -2.92 -11.71 2.44
C CYS A 678 -3.63 -10.58 1.74
N GLY A 679 -2.98 -10.06 0.71
CA GLY A 679 -3.25 -8.71 0.26
C GLY A 679 -2.53 -7.68 1.14
N SER A 680 -1.78 -6.80 0.50
CA SER A 680 -1.75 -5.39 0.91
C SER A 680 -3.09 -4.70 0.63
N SER A 681 -3.91 -5.27 -0.27
CA SER A 681 -5.32 -4.89 -0.39
C SER A 681 -6.09 -5.17 0.90
N GLY A 682 -6.85 -4.17 1.35
CA GLY A 682 -7.61 -4.20 2.61
C GLY A 682 -8.79 -5.18 2.65
N MET A 683 -8.78 -6.26 1.87
CA MET A 683 -9.64 -7.43 2.09
C MET A 683 -9.11 -8.30 3.24
N SER A 684 -7.83 -8.21 3.62
CA SER A 684 -7.34 -8.87 4.84
C SER A 684 -8.03 -8.29 6.08
N GLY A 685 -9.16 -8.87 6.45
CA GLY A 685 -10.00 -8.45 7.58
C GLY A 685 -9.28 -8.62 8.91
N ALA A 686 -8.39 -7.69 9.23
CA ALA A 686 -7.58 -7.57 10.44
C ALA A 686 -7.75 -6.12 10.96
N GLY A 687 -9.02 -5.71 11.10
CA GLY A 687 -9.41 -4.31 11.17
C GLY A 687 -10.88 -4.08 11.48
N SER A 688 -11.43 -4.79 12.48
CA SER A 688 -12.71 -4.48 13.15
C SER A 688 -13.92 -4.17 12.25
N CYS A 689 -14.49 -5.22 11.64
CA CYS A 689 -15.85 -5.22 11.07
C CYS A 689 -16.64 -6.41 11.60
N ALA A 690 -16.77 -6.49 12.93
CA ALA A 690 -17.63 -7.43 13.64
C ALA A 690 -18.30 -6.71 14.82
N ALA A 691 -19.57 -7.05 15.06
CA ALA A 691 -20.34 -6.70 16.24
C ALA A 691 -20.60 -7.98 17.07
#